data_AF-A0A914C1R3-F1
#
_entry.id   AF-A0A914C1R3-F1
#
_cell.length_a   1.000
_cell.length_b   1.000
_cell.length_c   1.000
_cell.angle_alpha   90.00
_cell.angle_beta   90.00
_cell.angle_gamma   90.00
#
_symmetry.space_group_name_H-M   'P 1'
#
loop_
_entity.id
_entity.type
_entity.pdbx_description
1 polymer ?
#
loop_
_entity_poly.entity_id
_entity_poly.type
_entity_poly.pdbx_seq_one_letter_code
_entity_poly.pdbx_strand_id
1 'polypeptide(L)'
;MKEMTCAEVNSILEKLSPADREQCCKSLVKIISTDKEHTSELDEIITAVILYAYECEIIPLLLTCELLIISIDFKILVSITAEKIKFVRSKMHMLDYKGMRDLIKTLLVEKLDKLPQYLTEHQRRQLIPIEELTVDLIDRKKNFCPALFIITEISRISLTSHVHILPKVSLKIREVVASFRPLAEICTMIGRTWMYPITAHLCYHSQVSSWKLSDGKLHFKTHLPYSTENCAPQSYFQYILLKQPRGHENLSHFIRPVMPTVPPPKIQCNEIMQMLILEAMCAIEESEHDAIHPINQYNWMHIVHLVVYALCHHTATSYGSFDQLIEMLRVQLKISQYRKARGELMWLLLNFISYAVTEKIPINENDITDIFNILYPDEPVWAGCSTDTVGMVRFFAPAAIWSNLARQTKSGEEPPKPPEKLARFSTMLELEKKQYLSEEFLAVVANAHPSDPENPKMPNRHVQQALLKKIEASTEDPSHQWLLPHGHKTDSHVIALDMTLLDSLTFYAKHNITYFLLMHLKEVCNVGRLPSPALIETLTRLPFASEVNRLSSLIFQAFITEIQTFGQTLSEIHNDPTKSNSLNINTIAILAQIIIYRFLGSPVSLANKCLALKAAYDGINWCCKMAIPALQAKMHHLYGLMEQIIMRIFIWTPPSELIHVLAYAMKFNLLAPPAMFGQDTQPYGAVFHVCPEISRIFLINLIRSYKLAYSGDLGPSDSLASLSQVHKFPESVRRWFPENLQHACKVDEGPNDDLFNIYQKQSDADWAMWNQWIQQQQAQYTESFWNDCANQFITERHGQYTLLISVFRYMDGGHPPPVVFKILSMMKIKDLILNVNAFVDYILYICKQARHDNERFIHLVGIVDKMVFEFNYISFDRFFLAMVMHPNDDSSIEFALLILHTLITQFRNFVQHINIIHYLPSHYTSATSNSQEFFKNMTEYYNKFPEYTYGELQSFTCILWDFGGEDFTRRRYVAAKSVGIASE
;
A
#
# COMPACT_ATOMS: atom_id res chain seq x y z
N MET A 1 1.72 -80.32 6.87
CA MET A 1 1.36 -79.27 7.85
C MET A 1 1.41 -77.89 7.21
N LYS A 2 2.55 -77.44 6.63
CA LYS A 2 2.68 -76.17 5.87
C LYS A 2 1.58 -75.93 4.81
N GLU A 3 1.26 -76.92 3.98
CA GLU A 3 0.20 -76.80 2.94
C GLU A 3 -1.21 -76.62 3.54
N MET A 4 -1.55 -77.35 4.61
CA MET A 4 -2.85 -77.19 5.28
C MET A 4 -2.98 -75.81 5.92
N THR A 5 -1.91 -75.31 6.55
CA THR A 5 -1.87 -73.96 7.13
C THR A 5 -2.04 -72.88 6.06
N CYS A 6 -1.40 -73.04 4.89
CA CYS A 6 -1.57 -72.10 3.77
C CYS A 6 -3.02 -72.11 3.24
N ALA A 7 -3.65 -73.29 3.12
CA ALA A 7 -5.03 -73.42 2.67
C ALA A 7 -6.05 -72.81 3.65
N GLU A 8 -5.88 -73.02 4.96
CA GLU A 8 -6.78 -72.47 5.99
C GLU A 8 -6.68 -70.94 6.07
N VAL A 9 -5.46 -70.39 6.07
CA VAL A 9 -5.25 -68.93 6.09
C VAL A 9 -5.82 -68.28 4.83
N ASN A 10 -5.65 -68.90 3.66
CA ASN A 10 -6.21 -68.38 2.41
C ASN A 10 -7.75 -68.43 2.38
N SER A 11 -8.38 -69.48 2.93
CA SER A 11 -9.84 -69.56 3.06
C SER A 11 -10.42 -68.43 3.94
N ILE A 12 -9.64 -67.96 4.92
CA ILE A 12 -10.00 -66.80 5.74
C ILE A 12 -9.80 -65.50 4.95
N LEU A 13 -8.66 -65.34 4.26
CA LEU A 13 -8.37 -64.15 3.45
C LEU A 13 -9.39 -63.93 2.34
N GLU A 14 -9.87 -64.98 1.68
CA GLU A 14 -10.92 -64.89 0.65
C GLU A 14 -12.21 -64.24 1.16
N LYS A 15 -12.58 -64.48 2.43
CA LYS A 15 -13.81 -63.95 3.04
C LYS A 15 -13.70 -62.48 3.45
N LEU A 16 -12.50 -61.92 3.46
CA LEU A 16 -12.24 -60.54 3.84
C LEU A 16 -12.39 -59.59 2.64
N SER A 17 -12.74 -58.33 2.92
CA SER A 17 -12.73 -57.28 1.91
C SER A 17 -11.29 -56.99 1.43
N PRO A 18 -11.08 -56.42 0.22
CA PRO A 18 -9.74 -56.14 -0.28
C PRO A 18 -8.86 -55.29 0.66
N ALA A 19 -9.45 -54.30 1.34
CA ALA A 19 -8.73 -53.46 2.31
C ALA A 19 -8.36 -54.25 3.58
N ASP A 20 -9.26 -55.12 4.05
CA ASP A 20 -9.02 -55.97 5.21
C ASP A 20 -7.99 -57.07 4.91
N ARG A 21 -7.95 -57.59 3.67
CA ARG A 21 -6.92 -58.53 3.20
C ARG A 21 -5.54 -57.92 3.28
N GLU A 22 -5.37 -56.70 2.75
CA GLU A 22 -4.11 -55.98 2.80
C GLU A 22 -3.64 -55.74 4.25
N GLN A 23 -4.55 -55.26 5.11
CA GLN A 23 -4.25 -55.01 6.52
C GLN A 23 -3.91 -56.29 7.29
N CYS A 24 -4.61 -57.40 6.99
CA CYS A 24 -4.36 -58.71 7.58
C CYS A 24 -2.96 -59.22 7.16
N CYS A 25 -2.62 -59.18 5.88
CA CYS A 25 -1.31 -59.58 5.38
C CYS A 25 -0.17 -58.71 5.96
N LYS A 26 -0.35 -57.39 6.06
CA LYS A 26 0.63 -56.50 6.71
C LYS A 26 0.79 -56.83 8.19
N SER A 27 -0.29 -57.21 8.88
CA SER A 27 -0.26 -57.63 10.28
C SER A 27 0.46 -58.98 10.45
N LEU A 28 0.24 -59.94 9.54
CA LEU A 28 0.97 -61.21 9.50
C LEU A 28 2.48 -60.99 9.38
N VAL A 29 2.90 -60.12 8.45
CA VAL A 29 4.33 -59.79 8.28
C VAL A 29 4.90 -59.10 9.53
N LYS A 30 4.11 -58.31 10.27
CA LYS A 30 4.55 -57.65 11.51
C LYS A 30 4.88 -58.66 12.62
N ILE A 31 4.25 -59.83 12.64
CA ILE A 31 4.49 -60.89 13.63
C ILE A 31 5.96 -61.34 13.64
N ILE A 32 6.60 -61.37 12.45
CA ILE A 32 8.01 -61.72 12.26
C ILE A 32 8.93 -60.80 13.08
N SER A 33 8.53 -59.54 13.28
CA SER A 33 9.34 -58.56 14.03
C SER A 33 9.14 -58.60 15.56
N THR A 34 8.09 -59.28 16.04
CA THR A 34 7.70 -59.33 17.46
C THR A 34 8.16 -60.58 18.19
N ASP A 35 8.23 -61.73 17.51
CA ASP A 35 8.78 -62.96 18.08
C ASP A 35 10.30 -62.98 17.84
N LYS A 36 11.10 -63.35 18.84
CA LYS A 36 12.56 -63.42 18.73
C LYS A 36 13.11 -64.85 18.68
N GLU A 37 12.31 -65.85 19.07
CA GLU A 37 12.78 -67.23 19.24
C GLU A 37 12.58 -68.08 17.98
N HIS A 38 11.49 -67.89 17.24
CA HIS A 38 11.12 -68.72 16.06
C HIS A 38 11.09 -67.93 14.73
N THR A 39 11.85 -66.84 14.64
CA THR A 39 11.81 -65.90 13.50
C THR A 39 12.03 -66.54 12.14
N SER A 40 13.00 -67.46 12.01
CA SER A 40 13.33 -68.09 10.73
C SER A 40 12.22 -69.03 10.23
N GLU A 41 11.60 -69.79 11.13
CA GLU A 41 10.52 -70.73 10.79
C GLU A 41 9.22 -70.00 10.45
N LEU A 42 8.91 -68.94 11.21
CA LEU A 42 7.80 -68.04 10.95
C LEU A 42 7.96 -67.31 9.61
N ASP A 43 9.17 -66.87 9.28
CA ASP A 43 9.47 -66.19 8.02
C ASP A 43 9.19 -67.10 6.80
N GLU A 44 9.61 -68.36 6.87
CA GLU A 44 9.33 -69.34 5.83
C GLU A 44 7.83 -69.65 5.68
N ILE A 45 7.10 -69.80 6.79
CA ILE A 45 5.66 -70.10 6.77
C ILE A 45 4.90 -68.91 6.18
N ILE A 46 5.19 -67.68 6.63
CA ILE A 46 4.53 -66.47 6.14
C ILE A 46 4.84 -66.23 4.66
N THR A 47 6.07 -66.51 4.23
CA THR A 47 6.44 -66.44 2.81
C THR A 47 5.66 -67.44 1.96
N ALA A 48 5.53 -68.68 2.43
CA ALA A 48 4.73 -69.70 1.74
C ALA A 48 3.24 -69.31 1.67
N VAL A 49 2.68 -68.76 2.74
CA VAL A 49 1.30 -68.24 2.78
C VAL A 49 1.10 -67.12 1.74
N ILE A 50 2.02 -66.15 1.69
CA ILE A 50 1.93 -65.01 0.75
C ILE A 50 2.02 -65.49 -0.71
N LEU A 51 2.94 -66.42 -1.02
CA LEU A 51 3.09 -66.97 -2.37
C LEU A 51 1.87 -67.81 -2.78
N TYR A 52 1.35 -68.64 -1.88
CA TYR A 52 0.15 -69.43 -2.13
C TYR A 52 -1.09 -68.55 -2.31
N ALA A 53 -1.21 -67.45 -1.55
CA ALA A 53 -2.29 -66.45 -1.71
C ALA A 53 -2.24 -65.75 -3.07
N TYR A 54 -1.04 -65.53 -3.62
CA TYR A 54 -0.87 -64.99 -4.97
C TYR A 54 -1.22 -66.03 -6.05
N GLU A 55 -0.78 -67.28 -5.89
CA GLU A 55 -1.10 -68.36 -6.84
C GLU A 55 -2.61 -68.63 -6.93
N CYS A 56 -3.34 -68.46 -5.83
CA CYS A 56 -4.80 -68.52 -5.79
C CYS A 56 -5.51 -67.22 -6.24
N GLU A 57 -4.78 -66.20 -6.71
CA GLU A 57 -5.31 -64.89 -7.14
C GLU A 57 -6.08 -64.11 -6.05
N ILE A 58 -5.83 -64.42 -4.77
CA ILE A 58 -6.51 -63.79 -3.62
C ILE A 58 -5.97 -62.38 -3.36
N ILE A 59 -4.65 -62.19 -3.57
CA ILE A 59 -3.93 -60.92 -3.45
C ILE A 59 -3.24 -60.55 -4.78
N PRO A 60 -3.19 -59.25 -5.14
CA PRO A 60 -2.57 -58.81 -6.38
C PRO A 60 -1.03 -58.88 -6.33
N LEU A 61 -0.39 -59.04 -7.49
CA LEU A 61 1.06 -59.17 -7.62
C LEU A 61 1.86 -58.04 -6.95
N LEU A 62 1.38 -56.79 -7.04
CA LEU A 62 2.04 -55.64 -6.41
C LEU A 62 2.09 -55.82 -4.88
N LEU A 63 0.95 -56.15 -4.27
CA LEU A 63 0.86 -56.38 -2.83
C LEU A 63 1.74 -57.57 -2.41
N THR A 64 1.76 -58.65 -3.20
CA THR A 64 2.67 -59.78 -2.97
C THR A 64 4.14 -59.33 -2.96
N CYS A 65 4.56 -58.55 -3.96
CA CYS A 65 5.93 -58.06 -4.05
C CYS A 65 6.29 -57.11 -2.89
N GLU A 66 5.39 -56.20 -2.51
CA GLU A 66 5.56 -55.30 -1.37
C GLU A 66 5.68 -56.09 -0.06
N LEU A 67 4.78 -57.04 0.20
CA LEU A 67 4.80 -57.87 1.41
C LEU A 67 6.08 -58.69 1.51
N LEU A 68 6.54 -59.28 0.41
CA LEU A 68 7.81 -60.02 0.36
C LEU A 68 9.00 -59.12 0.69
N ILE A 69 9.08 -57.91 0.13
CA ILE A 69 10.13 -56.93 0.47
C ILE A 69 10.00 -56.48 1.92
N ILE A 70 8.79 -56.19 2.39
CA ILE A 70 8.55 -55.69 3.75
C ILE A 70 8.93 -56.73 4.80
N SER A 71 8.74 -58.02 4.51
CA SER A 71 9.09 -59.14 5.39
C SER A 71 10.59 -59.39 5.56
N ILE A 72 11.45 -58.80 4.72
CA ILE A 72 12.90 -58.94 4.86
C ILE A 72 13.38 -58.11 6.06
N ASP A 73 14.24 -58.70 6.90
CA ASP A 73 14.90 -57.99 7.99
C ASP A 73 16.12 -57.19 7.50
N PHE A 74 15.91 -55.90 7.25
CA PHE A 74 16.98 -54.97 6.86
C PHE A 74 17.91 -54.59 8.02
N LYS A 75 17.64 -55.00 9.28
CA LYS A 75 18.62 -54.86 10.38
C LYS A 75 19.66 -55.98 10.38
N ILE A 76 19.43 -57.03 9.59
CA ILE A 76 20.33 -58.18 9.40
C ILE A 76 20.62 -58.90 10.73
N LEU A 77 19.57 -59.05 11.55
CA LEU A 77 19.60 -59.89 12.75
C LEU A 77 19.33 -61.36 12.39
N VAL A 78 18.60 -61.60 11.30
CA VAL A 78 18.28 -62.91 10.73
C VAL A 78 18.83 -63.01 9.30
N SER A 79 19.16 -64.23 8.84
CA SER A 79 19.65 -64.47 7.48
C SER A 79 18.61 -64.11 6.43
N ILE A 80 19.04 -63.43 5.36
CA ILE A 80 18.14 -62.99 4.27
C ILE A 80 17.78 -64.17 3.35
N THR A 81 16.50 -64.45 3.21
CA THR A 81 15.97 -65.49 2.30
C THR A 81 15.99 -64.99 0.85
N ALA A 82 16.94 -65.50 0.05
CA ALA A 82 17.14 -65.07 -1.34
C ALA A 82 15.96 -65.41 -2.28
N GLU A 83 15.11 -66.38 -1.94
CA GLU A 83 13.98 -66.83 -2.75
C GLU A 83 12.92 -65.73 -2.95
N LYS A 84 12.64 -64.95 -1.90
CA LYS A 84 11.72 -63.81 -1.95
C LYS A 84 12.13 -62.80 -3.03
N ILE A 85 13.43 -62.51 -3.07
CA ILE A 85 14.02 -61.52 -3.98
C ILE A 85 14.03 -62.06 -5.42
N LYS A 86 14.34 -63.35 -5.59
CA LYS A 86 14.27 -64.02 -6.91
C LYS A 86 12.85 -64.00 -7.47
N PHE A 87 11.84 -64.26 -6.64
CA PHE A 87 10.44 -64.18 -7.05
C PHE A 87 10.09 -62.77 -7.55
N VAL A 88 10.34 -61.74 -6.72
CA VAL A 88 10.06 -60.35 -7.09
C VAL A 88 10.75 -60.00 -8.41
N ARG A 89 12.06 -60.29 -8.53
CA ARG A 89 12.86 -60.01 -9.74
C ARG A 89 12.31 -60.69 -10.99
N SER A 90 11.80 -61.92 -10.89
CA SER A 90 11.24 -62.66 -12.03
C SER A 90 9.90 -62.10 -12.52
N LYS A 91 9.10 -61.53 -11.62
CA LYS A 91 7.75 -61.03 -11.90
C LYS A 91 7.69 -59.53 -12.18
N MET A 92 8.82 -58.82 -12.08
CA MET A 92 8.92 -57.38 -12.34
C MET A 92 8.21 -56.96 -13.64
N HIS A 93 8.52 -57.58 -14.78
CA HIS A 93 7.96 -57.20 -16.09
C HIS A 93 6.42 -57.24 -16.19
N MET A 94 5.74 -57.87 -15.22
CA MET A 94 4.28 -57.95 -15.17
C MET A 94 3.63 -56.79 -14.40
N LEU A 95 4.42 -55.96 -13.72
CA LEU A 95 3.96 -54.77 -13.01
C LEU A 95 3.94 -53.55 -13.93
N ASP A 96 2.96 -52.68 -13.74
CA ASP A 96 2.93 -51.38 -14.42
C ASP A 96 3.95 -50.40 -13.82
N TYR A 97 4.14 -49.27 -14.50
CA TYR A 97 5.15 -48.28 -14.07
C TYR A 97 4.85 -47.66 -12.70
N LYS A 98 3.58 -47.65 -12.25
CA LYS A 98 3.18 -47.15 -10.93
C LYS A 98 3.56 -48.14 -9.85
N GLY A 99 3.22 -49.42 -10.03
CA GLY A 99 3.64 -50.50 -9.13
C GLY A 99 5.17 -50.59 -9.03
N MET A 100 5.88 -50.38 -10.14
CA MET A 100 7.34 -50.26 -10.12
C MET A 100 7.85 -49.11 -9.27
N ARG A 101 7.21 -47.94 -9.37
CA ARG A 101 7.56 -46.78 -8.53
C ARG A 101 7.30 -47.06 -7.05
N ASP A 102 6.19 -47.72 -6.73
CA ASP A 102 5.85 -48.06 -5.35
C ASP A 102 6.83 -49.07 -4.75
N LEU A 103 7.30 -50.05 -5.55
CA LEU A 103 8.39 -50.95 -5.16
C LEU A 103 9.72 -50.20 -4.97
N ILE A 104 10.06 -49.25 -5.85
CA ILE A 104 11.25 -48.40 -5.69
C ILE A 104 11.14 -47.62 -4.38
N LYS A 105 10.02 -46.96 -4.11
CA LYS A 105 9.82 -46.22 -2.87
C LYS A 105 9.97 -47.12 -1.64
N THR A 106 9.29 -48.26 -1.63
CA THR A 106 9.30 -49.22 -0.52
C THR A 106 10.71 -49.77 -0.27
N LEU A 107 11.43 -50.19 -1.31
CA LEU A 107 12.76 -50.78 -1.16
C LEU A 107 13.83 -49.72 -0.90
N LEU A 108 13.90 -48.71 -1.77
CA LEU A 108 14.99 -47.74 -1.82
C LEU A 108 14.88 -46.65 -0.75
N VAL A 109 13.67 -46.13 -0.49
CA VAL A 109 13.46 -45.01 0.44
C VAL A 109 13.12 -45.52 1.85
N GLU A 110 12.25 -46.53 1.97
CA GLU A 110 11.69 -46.92 3.27
C GLU A 110 12.45 -48.07 3.97
N LYS A 111 13.10 -48.96 3.21
CA LYS A 111 13.69 -50.20 3.75
C LYS A 111 15.22 -50.20 3.80
N LEU A 112 15.90 -49.85 2.70
CA LEU A 112 17.37 -49.85 2.66
C LEU A 112 18.02 -48.85 3.64
N ASP A 113 17.31 -47.79 4.03
CA ASP A 113 17.79 -46.85 5.05
C ASP A 113 17.88 -47.46 6.46
N LYS A 114 17.30 -48.65 6.68
CA LYS A 114 17.34 -49.37 7.97
C LYS A 114 18.57 -50.28 8.14
N LEU A 115 19.45 -50.33 7.13
CA LEU A 115 20.68 -51.12 7.18
C LEU A 115 21.65 -50.60 8.25
N PRO A 116 22.43 -51.47 8.92
CA PRO A 116 23.46 -51.04 9.86
C PRO A 116 24.60 -50.28 9.14
N GLN A 117 25.23 -49.32 9.82
CA GLN A 117 26.34 -48.52 9.25
C GLN A 117 27.58 -49.36 8.90
N TYR A 118 27.79 -50.45 9.62
CA TYR A 118 28.94 -51.34 9.46
C TYR A 118 28.43 -52.75 9.13
N LEU A 119 28.90 -53.30 8.01
CA LEU A 119 28.54 -54.63 7.52
C LEU A 119 29.77 -55.53 7.49
N THR A 120 29.65 -56.73 8.06
CA THR A 120 30.65 -57.79 7.91
C THR A 120 30.67 -58.33 6.47
N GLU A 121 31.75 -59.02 6.09
CA GLU A 121 31.86 -59.62 4.76
C GLU A 121 30.73 -60.64 4.47
N HIS A 122 30.35 -61.42 5.47
CA HIS A 122 29.24 -62.37 5.36
C HIS A 122 27.90 -61.66 5.11
N GLN A 123 27.60 -60.60 5.86
CA GLN A 123 26.38 -59.81 5.67
C GLN A 123 26.34 -59.12 4.30
N ARG A 124 27.49 -58.63 3.79
CA ARG A 124 27.56 -58.08 2.43
C ARG A 124 27.20 -59.11 1.36
N ARG A 125 27.67 -60.37 1.51
CA ARG A 125 27.33 -61.45 0.58
C ARG A 125 25.83 -61.76 0.58
N GLN A 126 25.17 -61.70 1.74
CA GLN A 126 23.72 -61.91 1.85
C GLN A 126 22.89 -60.79 1.19
N LEU A 127 23.42 -59.57 1.10
CA LEU A 127 22.74 -58.42 0.50
C LEU A 127 22.86 -58.34 -1.03
N ILE A 128 23.73 -59.14 -1.66
CA ILE A 128 23.95 -59.10 -3.13
C ILE A 128 22.63 -59.22 -3.92
N PRO A 129 21.69 -60.13 -3.62
CA PRO A 129 20.44 -60.22 -4.36
C PRO A 129 19.57 -58.96 -4.24
N ILE A 130 19.57 -58.31 -3.07
CA ILE A 130 18.85 -57.03 -2.84
C ILE A 130 19.52 -55.91 -3.64
N GLU A 131 20.85 -55.88 -3.62
CA GLU A 131 21.64 -54.90 -4.37
C GLU A 131 21.35 -55.00 -5.87
N GLU A 132 21.31 -56.22 -6.43
CA GLU A 132 20.98 -56.47 -7.83
C GLU A 132 19.53 -56.13 -8.18
N LEU A 133 18.56 -56.49 -7.33
CA LEU A 133 17.16 -56.10 -7.53
C LEU A 133 17.02 -54.57 -7.56
N THR A 134 17.69 -53.88 -6.65
CA THR A 134 17.66 -52.41 -6.56
C THR A 134 18.27 -51.77 -7.80
N VAL A 135 19.43 -52.27 -8.26
CA VAL A 135 20.05 -51.80 -9.51
C VAL A 135 19.12 -52.01 -10.70
N ASP A 136 18.48 -53.17 -10.78
CA ASP A 136 17.54 -53.51 -11.87
C ASP A 136 16.32 -52.59 -11.88
N LEU A 137 15.78 -52.24 -10.71
CA LEU A 137 14.63 -51.34 -10.56
C LEU A 137 14.93 -49.90 -11.01
N ILE A 138 16.13 -49.40 -10.73
CA ILE A 138 16.52 -48.02 -11.06
C ILE A 138 17.28 -47.90 -12.38
N ASP A 139 17.55 -49.01 -13.08
CA ASP A 139 18.26 -48.99 -14.35
C ASP A 139 17.36 -48.48 -15.48
N ARG A 140 17.67 -47.27 -15.95
CA ARG A 140 16.99 -46.62 -17.07
C ARG A 140 16.97 -47.47 -18.35
N LYS A 141 17.99 -48.30 -18.59
CA LYS A 141 18.05 -49.15 -19.80
C LYS A 141 16.99 -50.25 -19.78
N LYS A 142 16.54 -50.68 -18.59
CA LYS A 142 15.49 -51.69 -18.46
C LYS A 142 14.08 -51.13 -18.64
N ASN A 143 13.92 -49.81 -18.49
CA ASN A 143 12.69 -49.08 -18.78
C ASN A 143 11.43 -49.59 -18.05
N PHE A 144 11.59 -50.11 -16.82
CA PHE A 144 10.46 -50.56 -15.99
C PHE A 144 9.60 -49.40 -15.47
N CYS A 145 10.19 -48.22 -15.28
CA CYS A 145 9.52 -47.01 -14.83
C CYS A 145 10.10 -45.80 -15.58
N PRO A 146 9.28 -44.79 -15.93
CA PRO A 146 9.80 -43.53 -16.46
C PRO A 146 10.90 -42.96 -15.56
N ALA A 147 12.04 -42.64 -16.17
CA ALA A 147 13.23 -42.20 -15.42
C ALA A 147 12.98 -40.94 -14.55
N LEU A 148 11.98 -40.12 -14.89
CA LEU A 148 11.54 -38.97 -14.08
C LEU A 148 10.96 -39.38 -12.71
N PHE A 149 10.26 -40.51 -12.63
CA PHE A 149 9.79 -41.02 -11.33
C PHE A 149 10.93 -41.64 -10.54
N ILE A 150 11.86 -42.33 -11.21
CA ILE A 150 13.06 -42.88 -10.57
C ILE A 150 13.88 -41.76 -9.91
N ILE A 151 14.20 -40.67 -10.64
CA ILE A 151 14.97 -39.55 -10.07
C ILE A 151 14.20 -38.83 -8.95
N THR A 152 12.86 -38.77 -9.03
CA THR A 152 12.03 -38.19 -7.97
C THR A 152 12.15 -38.99 -6.67
N GLU A 153 12.10 -40.32 -6.73
CA GLU A 153 12.28 -41.16 -5.54
C GLU A 153 13.73 -41.13 -5.03
N ILE A 154 14.72 -41.11 -5.94
CA ILE A 154 16.14 -40.93 -5.57
C ILE A 154 16.37 -39.60 -4.85
N SER A 155 15.69 -38.51 -5.25
CA SER A 155 15.85 -37.19 -4.62
C SER A 155 15.42 -37.13 -3.16
N ARG A 156 14.68 -38.13 -2.67
CA ARG A 156 14.25 -38.26 -1.27
C ARG A 156 15.34 -38.89 -0.39
N ILE A 157 16.37 -39.48 -0.99
CA ILE A 157 17.47 -40.14 -0.29
C ILE A 157 18.45 -39.08 0.23
N SER A 158 18.73 -39.09 1.52
CA SER A 158 19.75 -38.23 2.12
C SER A 158 21.15 -38.68 1.71
N LEU A 159 22.10 -37.74 1.60
CA LEU A 159 23.53 -38.03 1.43
C LEU A 159 24.10 -38.92 2.54
N THR A 160 23.47 -38.94 3.72
CA THR A 160 23.83 -39.76 4.87
C THR A 160 23.11 -41.12 4.91
N SER A 161 22.31 -41.45 3.89
CA SER A 161 21.52 -42.68 3.87
C SER A 161 22.39 -43.93 3.79
N HIS A 162 21.95 -44.98 4.48
CA HIS A 162 22.62 -46.29 4.50
C HIS A 162 22.59 -47.01 3.14
N VAL A 163 21.74 -46.56 2.21
CA VAL A 163 21.70 -47.05 0.81
C VAL A 163 23.08 -46.93 0.15
N HIS A 164 23.85 -45.90 0.47
CA HIS A 164 25.16 -45.65 -0.14
C HIS A 164 26.26 -46.62 0.30
N ILE A 165 26.00 -47.46 1.32
CA ILE A 165 26.92 -48.53 1.77
C ILE A 165 27.03 -49.64 0.72
N LEU A 166 26.00 -49.80 -0.13
CA LEU A 166 25.94 -50.75 -1.23
C LEU A 166 26.60 -50.16 -2.49
N PRO A 167 27.79 -50.65 -2.92
CA PRO A 167 28.57 -50.01 -3.97
C PRO A 167 27.89 -49.95 -5.34
N LYS A 168 27.21 -51.02 -5.77
CA LYS A 168 26.55 -51.07 -7.10
C LYS A 168 25.34 -50.15 -7.15
N VAL A 169 24.57 -50.09 -6.07
CA VAL A 169 23.42 -49.18 -5.94
C VAL A 169 23.89 -47.74 -5.93
N SER A 170 24.92 -47.42 -5.14
CA SER A 170 25.50 -46.08 -5.07
C SER A 170 26.05 -45.62 -6.43
N LEU A 171 26.75 -46.50 -7.15
CA LEU A 171 27.23 -46.23 -8.52
C LEU A 171 26.06 -45.95 -9.46
N LYS A 172 25.03 -46.80 -9.45
CA LYS A 172 23.87 -46.66 -10.34
C LYS A 172 23.06 -45.39 -10.03
N ILE A 173 22.88 -45.04 -8.76
CA ILE A 173 22.27 -43.75 -8.36
C ILE A 173 23.05 -42.58 -8.96
N ARG A 174 24.39 -42.61 -8.87
CA ARG A 174 25.25 -41.56 -9.44
C ARG A 174 25.10 -41.46 -10.96
N GLU A 175 25.05 -42.57 -11.67
CA GLU A 175 24.82 -42.61 -13.13
C GLU A 175 23.48 -41.97 -13.50
N VAL A 176 22.40 -42.36 -12.80
CA VAL A 176 21.06 -41.82 -13.03
C VAL A 176 21.04 -40.32 -12.77
N VAL A 177 21.53 -39.88 -11.61
CA VAL A 177 21.63 -38.45 -11.25
C VAL A 177 22.43 -37.67 -12.29
N ALA A 178 23.59 -38.16 -12.73
CA ALA A 178 24.41 -37.50 -13.74
C ALA A 178 23.67 -37.33 -15.08
N SER A 179 22.86 -38.33 -15.47
CA SER A 179 22.09 -38.29 -16.72
C SER A 179 20.99 -37.22 -16.74
N PHE A 180 20.56 -36.72 -15.58
CA PHE A 180 19.53 -35.68 -15.45
C PHE A 180 20.09 -34.26 -15.31
N ARG A 181 21.42 -34.07 -15.20
CA ARG A 181 22.03 -32.74 -15.10
C ARG A 181 21.72 -31.84 -16.31
N PRO A 182 21.80 -32.30 -17.57
CA PRO A 182 21.46 -31.46 -18.72
C PRO A 182 19.99 -31.00 -18.69
N LEU A 183 19.08 -31.85 -18.19
CA LEU A 183 17.68 -31.48 -18.05
C LEU A 183 17.49 -30.41 -16.96
N ALA A 184 18.22 -30.52 -15.84
CA ALA A 184 18.22 -29.49 -14.81
C ALA A 184 18.69 -28.15 -15.37
N GLU A 185 19.74 -28.13 -16.18
CA GLU A 185 20.28 -26.92 -16.82
C GLU A 185 19.27 -26.27 -17.77
N ILE A 186 18.57 -27.06 -18.60
CA ILE A 186 17.51 -26.56 -19.49
C ILE A 186 16.35 -25.93 -18.72
N CYS A 187 16.03 -26.47 -17.53
CA CYS A 187 14.94 -25.96 -16.68
C CYS A 187 15.35 -24.76 -15.81
N THR A 188 16.61 -24.35 -15.80
CA THR A 188 17.11 -23.25 -14.98
C THR A 188 17.50 -22.05 -15.83
N MET A 189 17.16 -20.85 -15.36
CA MET A 189 17.62 -19.62 -15.98
C MET A 189 19.11 -19.41 -15.67
N ILE A 190 19.91 -19.15 -16.70
CA ILE A 190 21.35 -18.90 -16.56
C ILE A 190 21.57 -17.68 -15.66
N GLY A 191 22.42 -17.82 -14.64
CA GLY A 191 22.75 -16.74 -13.71
C GLY A 191 21.61 -16.34 -12.77
N ARG A 192 20.60 -17.21 -12.54
CA ARG A 192 19.42 -16.87 -11.72
C ARG A 192 19.78 -16.30 -10.34
N THR A 193 20.79 -16.84 -9.69
CA THR A 193 21.33 -16.42 -8.38
C THR A 193 21.95 -15.02 -8.37
N TRP A 194 22.32 -14.49 -9.55
CA TRP A 194 22.93 -13.18 -9.74
C TRP A 194 21.99 -12.11 -10.32
N MET A 195 20.70 -12.44 -10.45
CA MET A 195 19.69 -11.47 -10.85
C MET A 195 18.99 -10.90 -9.63
N TYR A 196 18.84 -9.58 -9.60
CA TYR A 196 18.20 -8.85 -8.51
C TYR A 196 17.09 -7.94 -9.05
N PRO A 197 15.94 -7.86 -8.36
CA PRO A 197 14.89 -6.93 -8.70
C PRO A 197 15.28 -5.51 -8.30
N ILE A 198 14.73 -4.54 -9.00
CA ILE A 198 14.73 -3.14 -8.59
C ILE A 198 13.37 -2.88 -7.95
N THR A 199 13.25 -3.02 -6.64
CA THR A 199 11.95 -2.94 -5.96
C THR A 199 11.35 -1.54 -5.95
N ALA A 200 12.19 -0.51 -6.12
CA ALA A 200 11.76 0.88 -6.27
C ALA A 200 11.20 1.21 -7.67
N HIS A 201 11.32 0.31 -8.65
CA HIS A 201 10.87 0.59 -10.01
C HIS A 201 9.33 0.60 -10.11
N LEU A 202 8.75 1.58 -10.80
CA LEU A 202 7.30 1.78 -10.91
C LEU A 202 6.54 0.59 -11.54
N CYS A 203 7.20 -0.18 -12.40
CA CYS A 203 6.61 -1.39 -13.00
C CYS A 203 6.96 -2.68 -12.23
N TYR A 204 7.64 -2.58 -11.08
CA TYR A 204 7.91 -3.76 -10.27
C TYR A 204 6.59 -4.38 -9.79
N HIS A 205 6.40 -5.66 -10.08
CA HIS A 205 5.23 -6.42 -9.67
C HIS A 205 5.65 -7.44 -8.62
N SER A 206 5.30 -7.17 -7.37
CA SER A 206 5.75 -7.99 -6.23
C SER A 206 5.21 -9.42 -6.24
N GLN A 207 4.15 -9.72 -7.00
CA GLN A 207 3.54 -11.06 -7.03
C GLN A 207 4.20 -12.02 -8.03
N VAL A 208 5.18 -11.56 -8.82
CA VAL A 208 5.91 -12.41 -9.79
C VAL A 208 6.52 -13.62 -9.08
N SER A 209 6.16 -14.82 -9.55
CA SER A 209 6.58 -16.08 -8.93
C SER A 209 8.09 -16.32 -8.98
N SER A 210 8.78 -15.73 -9.95
CA SER A 210 10.22 -15.89 -10.19
C SER A 210 11.07 -15.49 -8.98
N TRP A 211 10.61 -14.56 -8.14
CA TRP A 211 11.35 -14.08 -6.97
C TRP A 211 11.00 -14.83 -5.67
N LYS A 212 10.06 -15.77 -5.71
CA LYS A 212 9.62 -16.48 -4.51
C LYS A 212 10.65 -17.51 -4.07
N LEU A 213 11.02 -17.42 -2.81
CA LEU A 213 11.90 -18.32 -2.08
C LEU A 213 11.07 -19.33 -1.28
N SER A 214 11.63 -20.54 -1.15
CA SER A 214 11.15 -21.60 -0.28
C SER A 214 12.26 -21.91 0.71
N ASP A 215 12.05 -21.62 1.99
CA ASP A 215 13.06 -21.80 3.04
C ASP A 215 14.40 -21.13 2.72
N GLY A 216 14.34 -19.87 2.28
CA GLY A 216 15.50 -19.07 1.88
C GLY A 216 16.18 -19.50 0.57
N LYS A 217 15.72 -20.57 -0.10
CA LYS A 217 16.28 -21.10 -1.35
C LYS A 217 15.39 -20.84 -2.55
N LEU A 218 15.94 -20.93 -3.77
CA LEU A 218 15.13 -20.87 -4.98
C LEU A 218 14.14 -22.04 -5.01
N HIS A 219 12.89 -21.74 -5.36
CA HIS A 219 11.87 -22.76 -5.48
C HIS A 219 11.89 -23.40 -6.88
N PHE A 220 12.07 -24.71 -6.93
CA PHE A 220 11.92 -25.51 -8.16
C PHE A 220 10.75 -26.48 -8.01
N LYS A 221 9.91 -26.58 -9.05
CA LYS A 221 8.75 -27.50 -9.06
C LYS A 221 9.15 -28.96 -9.26
N THR A 222 10.24 -29.21 -9.98
CA THR A 222 10.69 -30.55 -10.37
C THR A 222 11.90 -30.98 -9.54
N HIS A 223 11.93 -32.25 -9.13
CA HIS A 223 13.02 -32.84 -8.36
C HIS A 223 14.16 -33.27 -9.30
N LEU A 224 14.98 -32.30 -9.71
CA LEU A 224 16.12 -32.49 -10.58
C LEU A 224 17.43 -32.20 -9.86
N PRO A 225 18.57 -32.74 -10.34
CA PRO A 225 19.88 -32.49 -9.76
C PRO A 225 20.41 -31.11 -10.18
N TYR A 226 19.81 -30.05 -9.63
CA TYR A 226 20.24 -28.68 -9.85
C TYR A 226 21.65 -28.43 -9.32
N SER A 227 22.31 -27.40 -9.85
CA SER A 227 23.61 -26.95 -9.35
C SER A 227 23.55 -26.61 -7.86
N THR A 228 24.69 -26.78 -7.18
CA THR A 228 24.85 -26.41 -5.78
C THR A 228 24.49 -24.95 -5.53
N GLU A 229 24.81 -24.08 -6.49
CA GLU A 229 24.49 -22.65 -6.47
C GLU A 229 22.97 -22.40 -6.44
N ASN A 230 22.20 -23.09 -7.27
CA ASN A 230 20.74 -22.96 -7.31
C ASN A 230 20.06 -23.52 -6.04
N CYS A 231 20.68 -24.51 -5.40
CA CYS A 231 20.21 -25.11 -4.16
C CYS A 231 20.70 -24.39 -2.90
N ALA A 232 21.60 -23.40 -3.05
CA ALA A 232 22.13 -22.64 -1.92
C ALA A 232 21.10 -21.62 -1.38
N PRO A 233 21.16 -21.30 -0.08
CA PRO A 233 20.42 -20.18 0.47
C PRO A 233 20.74 -18.88 -0.29
N GLN A 234 19.70 -18.13 -0.65
CA GLN A 234 19.80 -16.90 -1.45
C GLN A 234 20.09 -15.69 -0.54
N SER A 235 21.12 -15.80 0.31
CA SER A 235 21.46 -14.78 1.31
C SER A 235 21.94 -13.48 0.69
N TYR A 236 22.73 -13.55 -0.39
CA TYR A 236 23.20 -12.35 -1.09
C TYR A 236 22.06 -11.61 -1.81
N PHE A 237 21.08 -12.33 -2.36
CA PHE A 237 19.85 -11.74 -2.89
C PHE A 237 19.08 -10.98 -1.81
N GLN A 238 18.93 -11.58 -0.62
CA GLN A 238 18.29 -10.92 0.52
C GLN A 238 19.09 -9.69 0.99
N TYR A 239 20.42 -9.77 1.00
CA TYR A 239 21.31 -8.64 1.31
C TYR A 239 21.11 -7.47 0.34
N ILE A 240 21.17 -7.72 -0.98
CA ILE A 240 20.97 -6.68 -2.00
C ILE A 240 19.58 -6.06 -1.89
N LEU A 241 18.56 -6.88 -1.66
CA LEU A 241 17.19 -6.40 -1.45
C LEU A 241 17.11 -5.46 -0.25
N LEU A 242 17.63 -5.88 0.91
CA LEU A 242 17.55 -5.10 2.14
C LEU A 242 18.42 -3.84 2.12
N LYS A 243 19.44 -3.78 1.25
CA LYS A 243 20.26 -2.58 1.02
C LYS A 243 19.56 -1.52 0.16
N GLN A 244 18.54 -1.90 -0.60
CA GLN A 244 17.74 -0.94 -1.37
C GLN A 244 16.77 -0.17 -0.46
N PRO A 245 16.59 1.15 -0.65
CA PRO A 245 15.53 1.90 0.01
C PRO A 245 14.16 1.22 -0.21
N ARG A 246 13.37 1.07 0.85
CA ARG A 246 12.07 0.35 0.83
C ARG A 246 12.10 -1.12 0.38
N GLY A 247 13.28 -1.74 0.24
CA GLY A 247 13.37 -3.18 -0.05
C GLY A 247 12.65 -4.05 0.99
N HIS A 248 12.60 -3.57 2.24
CA HIS A 248 11.93 -4.21 3.36
C HIS A 248 10.41 -4.37 3.19
N GLU A 249 9.75 -3.48 2.45
CA GLU A 249 8.29 -3.55 2.22
C GLU A 249 7.88 -4.80 1.43
N ASN A 250 8.80 -5.34 0.63
CA ASN A 250 8.55 -6.47 -0.25
C ASN A 250 8.88 -7.83 0.39
N LEU A 251 9.39 -7.87 1.63
CA LEU A 251 9.82 -9.11 2.29
C LEU A 251 8.74 -10.20 2.33
N SER A 252 7.48 -9.81 2.56
CA SER A 252 6.36 -10.76 2.56
C SER A 252 6.10 -11.41 1.20
N HIS A 253 6.44 -10.73 0.10
CA HIS A 253 6.13 -11.17 -1.26
C HIS A 253 7.15 -12.17 -1.81
N PHE A 254 8.38 -12.14 -1.30
CA PHE A 254 9.44 -13.07 -1.67
C PHE A 254 9.32 -14.44 -1.02
N ILE A 255 8.33 -14.66 -0.15
CA ILE A 255 8.16 -15.93 0.54
C ILE A 255 6.95 -16.65 -0.03
N ARG A 256 7.15 -17.91 -0.43
CA ARG A 256 6.04 -18.73 -0.89
C ARG A 256 5.16 -19.18 0.29
N PRO A 257 3.82 -18.98 0.25
CA PRO A 257 2.92 -19.60 1.21
C PRO A 257 2.86 -21.12 0.98
N VAL A 258 2.90 -21.89 2.06
CA VAL A 258 2.83 -23.36 2.03
C VAL A 258 1.42 -23.82 1.62
N MET A 259 0.38 -23.08 2.03
CA MET A 259 -1.01 -23.25 1.60
C MET A 259 -1.69 -21.87 1.43
N PRO A 260 -2.72 -21.74 0.57
CA PRO A 260 -3.44 -20.46 0.40
C PRO A 260 -4.07 -19.91 1.68
N THR A 261 -4.38 -20.80 2.62
CA THR A 261 -5.06 -20.52 3.89
C THR A 261 -4.11 -20.36 5.08
N VAL A 262 -2.82 -20.68 4.91
CA VAL A 262 -1.81 -20.63 5.98
C VAL A 262 -0.84 -19.49 5.68
N PRO A 263 -0.58 -18.56 6.61
CA PRO A 263 0.37 -17.48 6.39
C PRO A 263 1.77 -18.03 6.05
N PRO A 264 2.49 -17.43 5.09
CA PRO A 264 3.81 -17.91 4.67
C PRO A 264 4.81 -17.90 5.84
N PRO A 265 5.67 -18.94 5.97
CA PRO A 265 6.73 -18.97 7.00
C PRO A 265 7.76 -17.87 6.73
N LYS A 266 7.96 -16.95 7.68
CA LYS A 266 8.79 -15.75 7.48
C LYS A 266 10.29 -16.07 7.45
N ILE A 267 11.05 -15.34 6.63
CA ILE A 267 12.52 -15.39 6.61
C ILE A 267 13.03 -14.57 7.80
N GLN A 268 13.84 -15.19 8.66
CA GLN A 268 14.55 -14.49 9.72
C GLN A 268 15.70 -13.67 9.12
N CYS A 269 15.68 -12.36 9.31
CA CYS A 269 16.64 -11.43 8.73
C CYS A 269 17.79 -11.05 9.69
N ASN A 270 17.87 -11.70 10.86
CA ASN A 270 18.81 -11.33 11.94
C ASN A 270 20.27 -11.31 11.48
N GLU A 271 20.73 -12.34 10.76
CA GLU A 271 22.11 -12.43 10.27
C GLU A 271 22.45 -11.29 9.29
N ILE A 272 21.52 -10.95 8.40
CA ILE A 272 21.73 -9.91 7.40
C ILE A 272 21.67 -8.52 8.05
N MET A 273 20.75 -8.29 9.00
CA MET A 273 20.69 -7.05 9.75
C MET A 273 21.98 -6.82 10.55
N GLN A 274 22.47 -7.86 11.23
CA GLN A 274 23.75 -7.79 11.94
C GLN A 274 24.89 -7.45 10.99
N MET A 275 24.96 -8.10 9.82
CA MET A 275 25.98 -7.84 8.82
C MET A 275 25.96 -6.38 8.34
N LEU A 276 24.78 -5.85 8.01
CA LEU A 276 24.62 -4.46 7.57
C LEU A 276 25.03 -3.45 8.66
N ILE A 277 24.69 -3.72 9.93
CA ILE A 277 25.11 -2.88 11.07
C ILE A 277 26.64 -2.88 11.18
N LEU A 278 27.28 -4.06 11.17
CA LEU A 278 28.73 -4.18 11.31
C LEU A 278 29.48 -3.59 10.10
N GLU A 279 28.96 -3.77 8.88
CA GLU A 279 29.50 -3.15 7.66
C GLU A 279 29.46 -1.61 7.77
N ALA A 280 28.34 -1.05 8.23
CA ALA A 280 28.21 0.41 8.42
C ALA A 280 29.14 0.94 9.52
N MET A 281 29.31 0.20 10.62
CA MET A 281 30.27 0.56 11.67
C MET A 281 31.72 0.52 11.15
N CYS A 282 32.08 -0.54 10.41
CA CYS A 282 33.40 -0.71 9.80
C CYS A 282 33.70 0.43 8.81
N ALA A 283 32.74 0.75 7.94
CA ALA A 283 32.88 1.82 6.95
C ALA A 283 33.15 3.19 7.59
N ILE A 284 32.49 3.50 8.72
CA ILE A 284 32.76 4.74 9.47
C ILE A 284 34.14 4.69 10.13
N GLU A 285 34.54 3.54 10.65
CA GLU A 285 35.86 3.35 11.27
C GLU A 285 37.00 3.63 10.27
N GLU A 286 36.85 3.17 9.02
CA GLU A 286 37.77 3.40 7.92
C GLU A 286 37.67 4.80 7.30
N SER A 287 36.51 5.47 7.43
CA SER A 287 36.29 6.78 6.82
C SER A 287 36.99 7.94 7.56
N GLU A 288 37.38 8.96 6.79
CA GLU A 288 37.85 10.25 7.31
C GLU A 288 36.70 11.15 7.80
N HIS A 289 35.47 10.86 7.36
CA HIS A 289 34.29 11.64 7.72
C HIS A 289 33.75 11.22 9.09
N ASP A 290 33.26 12.17 9.87
CA ASP A 290 32.60 11.89 11.14
C ASP A 290 31.30 11.08 10.94
N ALA A 291 30.85 10.42 12.01
CA ALA A 291 29.60 9.65 11.99
C ALA A 291 28.37 10.50 11.61
N ILE A 292 28.39 11.79 11.94
CA ILE A 292 27.30 12.75 11.70
C ILE A 292 27.29 13.26 10.24
N HIS A 293 28.32 12.94 9.44
CA HIS A 293 28.39 13.35 8.05
C HIS A 293 27.17 12.85 7.24
N PRO A 294 26.58 13.64 6.33
CA PRO A 294 25.32 13.31 5.64
C PRO A 294 25.30 11.94 4.95
N ILE A 295 26.41 11.53 4.33
CA ILE A 295 26.53 10.22 3.67
C ILE A 295 26.39 9.07 4.67
N ASN A 296 27.02 9.20 5.83
CA ASN A 296 26.97 8.20 6.90
C ASN A 296 25.57 8.18 7.53
N GLN A 297 24.98 9.35 7.78
CA GLN A 297 23.61 9.47 8.30
C GLN A 297 22.58 8.85 7.37
N TYR A 298 22.70 9.01 6.06
CA TYR A 298 21.79 8.38 5.10
C TYR A 298 21.79 6.85 5.24
N ASN A 299 22.96 6.23 5.34
CA ASN A 299 23.07 4.78 5.51
C ASN A 299 22.50 4.32 6.86
N TRP A 300 22.81 5.02 7.96
CA TRP A 300 22.29 4.68 9.28
C TRP A 300 20.78 4.89 9.40
N MET A 301 20.22 5.92 8.78
CA MET A 301 18.77 6.13 8.73
C MET A 301 18.07 4.97 8.03
N HIS A 302 18.61 4.50 6.90
CA HIS A 302 18.11 3.30 6.21
C HIS A 302 18.15 2.06 7.11
N ILE A 303 19.28 1.81 7.79
CA ILE A 303 19.44 0.65 8.70
C ILE A 303 18.47 0.74 9.88
N VAL A 304 18.30 1.92 10.49
CA VAL A 304 17.35 2.15 11.59
C VAL A 304 15.93 1.83 11.12
N HIS A 305 15.50 2.35 9.98
CA HIS A 305 14.16 2.06 9.44
C HIS A 305 13.97 0.58 9.12
N LEU A 306 14.98 -0.07 8.53
CA LEU A 306 14.98 -1.52 8.26
C LEU A 306 14.80 -2.34 9.54
N VAL A 307 15.60 -2.06 10.57
CA VAL A 307 15.58 -2.82 11.83
C VAL A 307 14.27 -2.59 12.58
N VAL A 308 13.81 -1.34 12.66
CA VAL A 308 12.49 -1.02 13.24
C VAL A 308 11.39 -1.74 12.48
N TYR A 309 11.41 -1.73 11.14
CA TYR A 309 10.42 -2.46 10.35
C TYR A 309 10.47 -3.97 10.63
N ALA A 310 11.65 -4.59 10.57
CA ALA A 310 11.82 -6.03 10.71
C ALA A 310 11.41 -6.54 12.11
N LEU A 311 11.69 -5.77 13.16
CA LEU A 311 11.40 -6.15 14.54
C LEU A 311 10.00 -5.73 15.02
N CYS A 312 9.44 -4.62 14.52
CA CYS A 312 8.20 -4.03 15.03
C CYS A 312 6.94 -4.34 14.19
N HIS A 313 7.03 -5.03 13.05
CA HIS A 313 5.87 -5.22 12.16
C HIS A 313 4.78 -6.13 12.77
N HIS A 314 3.56 -5.58 12.97
CA HIS A 314 2.41 -6.12 13.71
C HIS A 314 1.71 -7.39 13.15
N THR A 315 2.32 -8.16 12.26
CA THR A 315 1.66 -9.37 11.71
C THR A 315 2.07 -10.63 12.46
N ALA A 316 1.61 -10.81 13.72
CA ALA A 316 1.66 -12.03 14.54
C ALA A 316 3.03 -12.78 14.71
N THR A 317 4.10 -12.36 14.03
CA THR A 317 5.46 -12.93 13.99
C THR A 317 6.39 -11.85 13.40
N SER A 318 7.48 -11.45 14.05
CA SER A 318 8.44 -10.49 13.50
C SER A 318 9.33 -11.12 12.40
N TYR A 319 10.01 -10.33 11.58
CA TYR A 319 11.02 -10.82 10.62
C TYR A 319 12.39 -11.04 11.28
N GLY A 320 12.53 -10.72 12.55
CA GLY A 320 13.73 -10.91 13.34
C GLY A 320 13.42 -10.98 14.84
N SER A 321 14.32 -11.60 15.59
CA SER A 321 14.29 -11.59 17.06
C SER A 321 15.34 -10.62 17.58
N PHE A 322 14.94 -9.70 18.47
CA PHE A 322 15.84 -8.75 19.09
C PHE A 322 16.92 -9.44 19.93
N ASP A 323 16.53 -10.43 20.75
CA ASP A 323 17.47 -11.14 21.63
C ASP A 323 18.59 -11.83 20.83
N GLN A 324 18.22 -12.50 19.73
CA GLN A 324 19.19 -13.12 18.83
C GLN A 324 20.08 -12.07 18.14
N LEU A 325 19.52 -10.95 17.66
CA LEU A 325 20.30 -9.89 17.02
C LEU A 325 21.34 -9.31 17.99
N ILE A 326 20.93 -9.05 19.23
CA ILE A 326 21.80 -8.53 20.29
C ILE A 326 22.89 -9.53 20.67
N GLU A 327 22.53 -10.81 20.83
CA GLU A 327 23.50 -11.87 21.12
C GLU A 327 24.58 -11.94 20.03
N MET A 328 24.16 -11.95 18.76
CA MET A 328 25.07 -11.97 17.62
C MET A 328 25.97 -10.71 17.58
N LEU A 329 25.39 -9.51 17.74
CA LEU A 329 26.14 -8.25 17.80
C LEU A 329 27.16 -8.25 18.94
N ARG A 330 26.78 -8.70 20.14
CA ARG A 330 27.68 -8.77 21.31
C ARG A 330 28.92 -9.61 21.01
N VAL A 331 28.76 -10.77 20.36
CA VAL A 331 29.90 -11.64 20.02
C VAL A 331 30.84 -10.96 19.02
N GLN A 332 30.29 -10.36 17.95
CA GLN A 332 31.12 -9.74 16.90
C GLN A 332 31.75 -8.39 17.32
N LEU A 333 31.07 -7.59 18.15
CA LEU A 333 31.60 -6.32 18.64
C LEU A 333 32.79 -6.50 19.58
N LYS A 334 32.83 -7.59 20.36
CA LYS A 334 34.01 -7.95 21.17
C LYS A 334 35.25 -8.20 20.32
N ILE A 335 35.07 -8.69 19.09
CA ILE A 335 36.17 -9.01 18.16
C ILE A 335 36.60 -7.77 17.37
N SER A 336 35.63 -7.02 16.82
CA SER A 336 35.88 -5.92 15.89
C SER A 336 36.35 -4.61 16.51
N GLN A 337 35.94 -4.32 17.76
CA GLN A 337 36.30 -3.09 18.49
C GLN A 337 35.93 -1.76 17.78
N TYR A 338 34.94 -1.75 16.87
CA TYR A 338 34.47 -0.53 16.22
C TYR A 338 33.82 0.43 17.22
N ARG A 339 34.27 1.68 17.25
CA ARG A 339 33.85 2.65 18.28
C ARG A 339 33.41 4.01 17.74
N LYS A 340 33.84 4.43 16.54
CA LYS A 340 33.42 5.73 15.99
C LYS A 340 31.90 5.85 15.84
N ALA A 341 31.22 4.79 15.41
CA ALA A 341 29.78 4.76 15.20
C ALA A 341 28.94 4.35 16.44
N ARG A 342 29.53 4.35 17.64
CA ARG A 342 28.85 3.89 18.88
C ARG A 342 27.54 4.62 19.20
N GLY A 343 27.45 5.92 18.88
CA GLY A 343 26.24 6.72 19.07
C GLY A 343 25.10 6.28 18.14
N GLU A 344 25.43 5.93 16.89
CA GLU A 344 24.44 5.45 15.91
C GLU A 344 23.88 4.07 16.28
N LEU A 345 24.75 3.17 16.75
CA LEU A 345 24.29 1.86 17.23
C LEU A 345 23.37 2.03 18.46
N MET A 346 23.73 2.88 19.42
CA MET A 346 22.88 3.15 20.58
C MET A 346 21.55 3.83 20.19
N TRP A 347 21.56 4.69 19.18
CA TRP A 347 20.36 5.28 18.61
C TRP A 347 19.42 4.25 17.96
N LEU A 348 19.99 3.31 17.21
CA LEU A 348 19.25 2.18 16.62
C LEU A 348 18.60 1.33 17.72
N LEU A 349 19.35 0.99 18.77
CA LEU A 349 18.82 0.24 19.93
C LEU A 349 17.70 1.01 20.63
N LEU A 350 17.87 2.32 20.87
CA LEU A 350 16.85 3.16 21.49
C LEU A 350 15.54 3.15 20.72
N ASN A 351 15.58 3.22 19.38
CA ASN A 351 14.38 3.19 18.55
C ASN A 351 13.56 1.91 18.78
N PHE A 352 14.21 0.75 18.86
CA PHE A 352 13.53 -0.51 19.15
C PHE A 352 13.08 -0.58 20.62
N ILE A 353 13.95 -0.26 21.57
CA ILE A 353 13.66 -0.36 23.01
C ILE A 353 12.46 0.54 23.37
N SER A 354 12.41 1.76 22.85
CA SER A 354 11.29 2.68 23.07
C SER A 354 9.94 2.10 22.61
N TYR A 355 9.95 1.36 21.50
CA TYR A 355 8.79 0.62 21.01
C TYR A 355 8.47 -0.61 21.89
N ALA A 356 9.47 -1.43 22.19
CA ALA A 356 9.33 -2.67 22.95
C ALA A 356 8.81 -2.42 24.37
N VAL A 357 9.27 -1.35 25.02
CA VAL A 357 8.75 -0.87 26.32
C VAL A 357 7.25 -0.63 26.27
N THR A 358 6.77 0.04 25.24
CA THR A 358 5.34 0.38 25.07
C THR A 358 4.49 -0.85 24.80
N GLU A 359 4.94 -1.71 23.88
CA GLU A 359 4.25 -2.96 23.55
C GLU A 359 4.43 -4.06 24.62
N LYS A 360 5.11 -3.73 25.73
CA LYS A 360 5.38 -4.63 26.86
C LYS A 360 6.14 -5.91 26.45
N ILE A 361 7.00 -5.77 25.44
CA ILE A 361 7.92 -6.83 25.02
C ILE A 361 9.05 -6.88 26.05
N PRO A 362 9.34 -8.04 26.66
CA PRO A 362 10.40 -8.15 27.65
C PRO A 362 11.76 -7.90 26.99
N ILE A 363 12.65 -7.20 27.70
CA ILE A 363 13.98 -6.85 27.22
C ILE A 363 14.99 -7.31 28.27
N ASN A 364 16.06 -8.00 27.84
CA ASN A 364 17.14 -8.37 28.75
C ASN A 364 18.13 -7.20 28.91
N GLU A 365 18.03 -6.51 30.04
CA GLU A 365 18.84 -5.34 30.38
C GLU A 365 20.34 -5.65 30.50
N ASN A 366 20.69 -6.88 30.88
CA ASN A 366 22.08 -7.31 31.00
C ASN A 366 22.77 -7.34 29.63
N ASP A 367 22.08 -7.81 28.59
CA ASP A 367 22.65 -7.87 27.25
C ASP A 367 22.91 -6.46 26.67
N ILE A 368 22.05 -5.50 26.98
CA ILE A 368 22.25 -4.09 26.62
C ILE A 368 23.43 -3.50 27.38
N THR A 369 23.54 -3.79 28.67
CA THR A 369 24.64 -3.34 29.53
C THR A 369 25.99 -3.88 29.02
N ASP A 370 26.04 -5.14 28.60
CA ASP A 370 27.22 -5.74 27.97
C ASP A 370 27.66 -4.98 26.72
N ILE A 371 26.72 -4.70 25.80
CA ILE A 371 27.02 -3.92 24.58
C ILE A 371 27.51 -2.51 24.94
N PHE A 372 26.86 -1.85 25.89
CA PHE A 372 27.28 -0.53 26.35
C PHE A 372 28.73 -0.54 26.86
N ASN A 373 29.08 -1.50 27.72
CA ASN A 373 30.43 -1.62 28.26
C ASN A 373 31.50 -1.91 27.20
N ILE A 374 31.15 -2.65 26.13
CA ILE A 374 32.05 -2.90 24.99
C ILE A 374 32.34 -1.60 24.22
N LEU A 375 31.31 -0.78 23.99
CA LEU A 375 31.39 0.45 23.19
C LEU A 375 31.93 1.67 23.97
N TYR A 376 31.74 1.70 25.29
CA TYR A 376 32.11 2.80 26.17
C TYR A 376 33.08 2.32 27.28
N PRO A 377 34.37 2.11 26.94
CA PRO A 377 35.38 1.73 27.93
C PRO A 377 35.60 2.84 28.98
N ASP A 378 35.49 4.10 28.56
CA ASP A 378 35.65 5.29 29.38
C ASP A 378 34.32 6.03 29.58
N GLU A 379 34.28 7.00 30.50
CA GLU A 379 33.12 7.87 30.67
C GLU A 379 32.90 8.73 29.41
N PRO A 380 31.68 8.76 28.84
CA PRO A 380 31.42 9.54 27.64
C PRO A 380 31.49 11.05 27.94
N VAL A 381 32.23 11.78 27.11
CA VAL A 381 32.35 13.25 27.20
C VAL A 381 31.62 13.88 26.03
N TRP A 382 30.77 14.87 26.31
CA TRP A 382 30.11 15.67 25.27
C TRP A 382 31.07 16.76 24.77
N ALA A 383 31.34 16.76 23.46
CA ALA A 383 32.20 17.74 22.81
C ALA A 383 31.48 18.61 21.75
N GLY A 384 30.16 18.43 21.58
CA GLY A 384 29.36 19.13 20.58
C GLY A 384 28.76 20.46 21.07
N CYS A 385 28.19 21.23 20.14
CA CYS A 385 27.42 22.44 20.46
C CYS A 385 25.97 22.08 20.80
N SER A 386 25.32 22.85 21.69
CA SER A 386 23.90 22.63 22.03
C SER A 386 22.95 22.81 20.84
N THR A 387 23.41 23.45 19.77
CA THR A 387 22.67 23.64 18.51
C THR A 387 22.76 22.43 17.57
N ASP A 388 23.63 21.45 17.83
CA ASP A 388 23.72 20.21 17.05
C ASP A 388 22.73 19.16 17.58
N THR A 389 21.48 19.24 17.11
CA THR A 389 20.40 18.34 17.54
C THR A 389 20.71 16.86 17.28
N VAL A 390 21.29 16.54 16.11
CA VAL A 390 21.58 15.15 15.73
C VAL A 390 22.66 14.57 16.65
N GLY A 391 23.80 15.25 16.75
CA GLY A 391 24.89 14.82 17.62
C GLY A 391 24.44 14.67 19.07
N MET A 392 23.63 15.60 19.56
CA MET A 392 23.14 15.58 20.94
C MET A 392 22.23 14.38 21.19
N VAL A 393 21.28 14.10 20.29
CA VAL A 393 20.41 12.93 20.43
C VAL A 393 21.19 11.62 20.39
N ARG A 394 22.21 11.50 19.51
CA ARG A 394 23.08 10.31 19.48
C ARG A 394 23.90 10.15 20.76
N PHE A 395 24.33 11.25 21.36
CA PHE A 395 25.06 11.25 22.63
C PHE A 395 24.18 10.85 23.82
N PHE A 396 22.95 11.36 23.90
CA PHE A 396 22.00 11.01 24.98
C PHE A 396 21.29 9.67 24.76
N ALA A 397 21.42 9.04 23.59
CA ALA A 397 20.74 7.79 23.28
C ALA A 397 20.95 6.68 24.34
N PRO A 398 22.17 6.44 24.88
CA PRO A 398 22.36 5.50 25.98
C PRO A 398 21.53 5.89 27.21
N ALA A 399 21.66 7.11 27.72
CA ALA A 399 20.90 7.54 28.90
C ALA A 399 19.38 7.43 28.70
N ALA A 400 18.89 7.75 27.50
CA ALA A 400 17.50 7.61 27.12
C ALA A 400 17.02 6.13 27.11
N ILE A 401 17.88 5.17 26.77
CA ILE A 401 17.55 3.73 26.85
C ILE A 401 17.17 3.36 28.28
N TRP A 402 17.97 3.74 29.27
CA TRP A 402 17.67 3.44 30.67
C TRP A 402 16.44 4.19 31.17
N SER A 403 16.22 5.44 30.77
CA SER A 403 14.96 6.15 31.05
C SER A 403 13.75 5.42 30.48
N ASN A 404 13.87 4.76 29.32
CA ASN A 404 12.82 3.95 28.75
C ASN A 404 12.60 2.64 29.52
N LEU A 405 13.68 1.90 29.84
CA LEU A 405 13.63 0.64 30.60
C LEU A 405 13.03 0.82 32.00
N ALA A 406 13.33 1.94 32.66
CA ALA A 406 12.76 2.28 33.96
C ALA A 406 11.22 2.39 33.97
N ARG A 407 10.59 2.50 32.78
CA ARG A 407 9.12 2.53 32.65
C ARG A 407 8.49 1.14 32.55
N GLN A 408 9.26 0.08 32.26
CA GLN A 408 8.75 -1.30 32.27
C GLN A 408 8.58 -1.85 33.69
N THR A 409 9.20 -1.23 34.69
CA THR A 409 9.18 -1.69 36.08
C THR A 409 7.76 -1.70 36.64
N LYS A 410 7.35 -2.84 37.19
CA LYS A 410 6.03 -2.98 37.83
C LYS A 410 5.98 -2.17 39.11
N SER A 411 4.78 -1.70 39.48
CA SER A 411 4.56 -1.00 40.75
C SER A 411 5.05 -1.85 41.94
N GLY A 412 6.14 -1.42 42.58
CA GLY A 412 6.74 -2.08 43.75
C GLY A 412 8.10 -2.74 43.50
N GLU A 413 8.57 -2.85 42.25
CA GLU A 413 9.94 -3.28 41.91
C GLU A 413 10.87 -2.05 41.77
N GLU A 414 12.15 -2.19 42.12
CA GLU A 414 13.13 -1.12 41.87
C GLU A 414 13.39 -1.01 40.35
N PRO A 415 13.44 0.20 39.78
CA PRO A 415 13.75 0.38 38.37
C PRO A 415 15.20 -0.01 38.07
N PRO A 416 15.50 -0.46 36.84
CA PRO A 416 16.84 -0.76 36.39
C PRO A 416 17.79 0.42 36.61
N LYS A 417 18.89 0.15 37.32
CA LYS A 417 19.90 1.17 37.59
C LYS A 417 20.78 1.35 36.35
N PRO A 418 20.96 2.59 35.85
CA PRO A 418 21.88 2.84 34.76
C PRO A 418 23.33 2.53 35.19
N PRO A 419 24.20 2.15 34.24
CA PRO A 419 25.64 2.10 34.46
C PRO A 419 26.13 3.40 35.10
N GLU A 420 27.08 3.30 36.03
CA GLU A 420 27.60 4.45 36.79
C GLU A 420 28.09 5.59 35.87
N LYS A 421 28.70 5.21 34.73
CA LYS A 421 29.14 6.11 33.65
C LYS A 421 28.03 6.96 33.03
N LEU A 422 26.76 6.62 33.23
CA LEU A 422 25.60 7.34 32.70
C LEU A 422 24.85 8.16 33.76
N ALA A 423 25.16 8.01 35.05
CA ALA A 423 24.39 8.59 36.14
C ALA A 423 24.22 10.12 36.04
N ARG A 424 25.27 10.82 35.65
CA ARG A 424 25.26 12.28 35.44
C ARG A 424 24.25 12.68 34.35
N PHE A 425 24.26 11.97 33.22
CA PHE A 425 23.39 12.27 32.09
C PHE A 425 21.93 11.92 32.39
N SER A 426 21.68 10.80 33.08
CA SER A 426 20.32 10.44 33.53
C SER A 426 19.74 11.47 34.49
N THR A 427 20.56 12.05 35.37
CA THR A 427 20.12 13.11 36.30
C THR A 427 19.77 14.39 35.53
N MET A 428 20.57 14.75 34.53
CA MET A 428 20.28 15.91 33.68
C MET A 428 18.96 15.76 32.90
N LEU A 429 18.69 14.57 32.34
CA LEU A 429 17.43 14.29 31.65
C LEU A 429 16.21 14.44 32.57
N GLU A 430 16.29 13.97 33.81
CA GLU A 430 15.19 14.10 34.78
C GLU A 430 15.00 15.54 35.28
N LEU A 431 16.04 16.39 35.25
CA LEU A 431 15.93 17.81 35.57
C LEU A 431 15.24 18.60 34.43
N GLU A 432 15.69 18.43 33.18
CA GLU A 432 15.10 19.07 31.99
C GLU A 432 13.62 18.71 31.83
N LYS A 433 13.25 17.47 32.15
CA LYS A 433 11.84 17.01 32.15
C LYS A 433 10.95 17.76 33.15
N LYS A 434 11.49 18.29 34.26
CA LYS A 434 10.70 18.76 35.42
C LYS A 434 10.60 20.28 35.57
N GLN A 435 11.62 21.04 35.18
CA GLN A 435 11.73 22.45 35.58
C GLN A 435 11.58 23.45 34.42
N TYR A 436 12.06 23.12 33.23
CA TYR A 436 11.83 23.88 31.98
C TYR A 436 12.40 23.06 30.83
N LEU A 437 11.58 22.71 29.82
CA LEU A 437 12.09 22.03 28.63
C LEU A 437 12.71 23.07 27.70
N SER A 438 14.04 23.11 27.67
CA SER A 438 14.78 23.94 26.70
C SER A 438 14.49 23.48 25.27
N GLU A 439 14.55 24.42 24.31
CA GLU A 439 14.23 24.11 22.91
C GLU A 439 15.22 23.12 22.30
N GLU A 440 16.47 23.20 22.74
CA GLU A 440 17.57 22.34 22.33
C GLU A 440 17.30 20.90 22.78
N PHE A 441 16.83 20.69 24.02
CA PHE A 441 16.57 19.35 24.58
C PHE A 441 15.26 18.71 24.16
N LEU A 442 14.42 19.39 23.37
CA LEU A 442 13.11 18.90 22.95
C LEU A 442 13.15 17.46 22.40
N ALA A 443 14.05 17.20 21.43
CA ALA A 443 14.18 15.86 20.84
C ALA A 443 14.66 14.82 21.86
N VAL A 444 15.65 15.20 22.68
CA VAL A 444 16.27 14.32 23.67
C VAL A 444 15.24 13.87 24.70
N VAL A 445 14.48 14.81 25.27
CA VAL A 445 13.44 14.51 26.27
C VAL A 445 12.26 13.76 25.63
N ALA A 446 11.86 14.12 24.41
CA ALA A 446 10.83 13.37 23.67
C ALA A 446 11.23 11.91 23.42
N ASN A 447 12.52 11.62 23.24
CA ASN A 447 13.01 10.26 23.04
C ASN A 447 13.17 9.47 24.36
N ALA A 448 13.62 10.13 25.43
CA ALA A 448 13.79 9.51 26.75
C ALA A 448 12.44 9.27 27.46
N HIS A 449 11.49 10.17 27.27
CA HIS A 449 10.15 10.12 27.87
C HIS A 449 9.07 10.32 26.79
N PRO A 450 8.89 9.34 25.89
CA PRO A 450 8.04 9.49 24.71
C PRO A 450 6.54 9.49 25.00
N SER A 451 6.12 9.10 26.21
CA SER A 451 4.70 9.01 26.58
C SER A 451 4.38 9.65 27.92
N ASP A 452 3.16 10.16 28.07
CA ASP A 452 2.58 10.62 29.34
C ASP A 452 2.32 9.39 30.25
N PRO A 453 2.75 9.41 31.53
CA PRO A 453 2.41 8.38 32.51
C PRO A 453 0.90 8.13 32.66
N GLU A 454 0.05 9.16 32.50
CA GLU A 454 -1.40 9.03 32.65
C GLU A 454 -2.08 8.54 31.35
N ASN A 455 -1.57 8.95 30.19
CA ASN A 455 -2.10 8.55 28.89
C ASN A 455 -0.96 8.11 27.94
N PRO A 456 -0.67 6.81 27.86
CA PRO A 456 0.46 6.30 27.07
C PRO A 456 0.41 6.61 25.57
N LYS A 457 -0.76 7.00 25.03
CA LYS A 457 -0.91 7.39 23.61
C LYS A 457 -0.46 8.83 23.34
N MET A 458 -0.32 9.66 24.38
CA MET A 458 0.08 11.06 24.25
C MET A 458 1.56 11.24 24.61
N PRO A 459 2.26 12.20 23.98
CA PRO A 459 3.61 12.59 24.38
C PRO A 459 3.66 13.08 25.84
N ASN A 460 4.85 13.18 26.44
CA ASN A 460 5.00 13.82 27.75
C ASN A 460 4.39 15.25 27.75
N ARG A 461 3.72 15.65 28.83
CA ARG A 461 3.05 16.96 28.93
C ARG A 461 3.97 18.16 28.65
N HIS A 462 5.21 18.13 29.12
CA HIS A 462 6.16 19.21 28.85
C HIS A 462 6.57 19.25 27.37
N VAL A 463 6.68 18.08 26.73
CA VAL A 463 6.91 17.97 25.29
C VAL A 463 5.70 18.49 24.50
N GLN A 464 4.46 18.17 24.92
CA GLN A 464 3.25 18.71 24.31
C GLN A 464 3.23 20.25 24.37
N GLN A 465 3.52 20.84 25.53
CA GLN A 465 3.56 22.29 25.72
C GLN A 465 4.65 22.96 24.87
N ALA A 466 5.86 22.39 24.84
CA ALA A 466 6.96 22.93 24.04
C ALA A 466 6.69 22.83 22.52
N LEU A 467 6.06 21.73 22.07
CA LEU A 467 5.66 21.56 20.68
C LEU A 467 4.60 22.59 20.27
N LEU A 468 3.53 22.72 21.05
CA LEU A 468 2.47 23.70 20.77
C LEU A 468 3.02 25.12 20.77
N LYS A 469 3.90 25.49 21.70
CA LYS A 469 4.55 26.81 21.70
C LYS A 469 5.34 27.11 20.43
N LYS A 470 5.89 26.09 19.75
CA LYS A 470 6.62 26.26 18.48
C LYS A 470 5.72 26.39 17.26
N ILE A 471 4.56 25.73 17.26
CA ILE A 471 3.72 25.59 16.06
C ILE A 471 2.39 26.34 16.18
N GLU A 472 1.96 26.77 17.36
CA GLU A 472 0.73 27.53 17.61
C GLU A 472 0.95 28.68 18.62
N ALA A 473 0.23 29.78 18.45
CA ALA A 473 0.23 30.93 19.34
C ALA A 473 -0.68 30.73 20.56
N SER A 474 -0.40 31.48 21.64
CA SER A 474 -1.39 31.70 22.69
C SER A 474 -2.55 32.55 22.17
N THR A 475 -3.78 32.09 22.40
CA THR A 475 -5.05 32.63 21.86
C THR A 475 -5.44 34.05 22.29
N GLU A 476 -4.59 34.75 23.05
CA GLU A 476 -4.95 36.02 23.71
C GLU A 476 -4.63 37.27 22.88
N ASP A 477 -3.80 37.17 21.83
CA ASP A 477 -3.34 38.34 21.07
C ASP A 477 -3.98 38.41 19.66
N PRO A 478 -4.93 39.32 19.38
CA PRO A 478 -5.62 39.44 18.10
C PRO A 478 -4.72 39.91 16.95
N SER A 479 -3.50 40.36 17.25
CA SER A 479 -2.46 40.75 16.28
C SER A 479 -1.87 39.57 15.49
N HIS A 480 -2.06 38.33 15.96
CA HIS A 480 -1.50 37.11 15.36
C HIS A 480 -2.51 36.30 14.52
N GLN A 481 -3.66 36.85 14.15
CA GLN A 481 -4.65 36.16 13.32
C GLN A 481 -4.48 36.49 11.84
N TRP A 482 -4.26 35.47 11.03
CA TRP A 482 -4.22 35.56 9.58
C TRP A 482 -5.62 35.32 9.01
N LEU A 483 -6.13 36.26 8.21
CA LEU A 483 -7.41 36.14 7.51
C LEU A 483 -7.20 35.37 6.20
N LEU A 484 -7.91 34.27 6.05
CA LEU A 484 -7.96 33.45 4.83
C LEU A 484 -9.21 33.81 4.01
N PRO A 485 -9.24 33.46 2.71
CA PRO A 485 -10.47 33.52 1.90
C PRO A 485 -11.66 32.84 2.61
N HIS A 486 -12.90 33.26 2.33
CA HIS A 486 -14.11 32.81 3.04
C HIS A 486 -14.29 33.34 4.46
N GLY A 487 -13.57 34.41 4.83
CA GLY A 487 -13.67 35.06 6.14
C GLY A 487 -13.15 34.19 7.30
N HIS A 488 -12.40 33.13 6.98
CA HIS A 488 -11.81 32.26 7.96
C HIS A 488 -10.62 32.92 8.65
N LYS A 489 -10.50 32.73 9.97
CA LYS A 489 -9.36 33.19 10.74
C LYS A 489 -8.51 32.00 11.15
N THR A 490 -7.24 32.03 10.80
CA THR A 490 -6.23 31.06 11.23
C THR A 490 -5.16 31.76 12.06
N ASP A 491 -4.40 30.98 12.82
CA ASP A 491 -3.19 31.44 13.47
C ASP A 491 -2.11 31.78 12.42
N SER A 492 -1.37 32.87 12.63
CA SER A 492 -0.29 33.32 11.74
C SER A 492 1.02 32.53 11.85
N HIS A 493 1.13 31.53 12.72
CA HIS A 493 2.33 30.69 12.81
C HIS A 493 2.56 29.85 11.55
N VAL A 494 3.63 30.17 10.83
CA VAL A 494 4.01 29.52 9.55
C VAL A 494 5.28 28.67 9.62
N ILE A 495 6.03 28.74 10.73
CA ILE A 495 7.29 28.01 10.90
C ILE A 495 7.00 26.62 11.46
N ALA A 496 6.93 25.63 10.58
CA ALA A 496 6.82 24.21 10.94
C ALA A 496 8.12 23.64 11.52
N LEU A 497 8.03 22.49 12.22
CA LEU A 497 9.21 21.77 12.69
C LEU A 497 10.10 21.34 11.52
N ASP A 498 11.40 21.49 11.67
CA ASP A 498 12.41 21.17 10.67
C ASP A 498 12.66 19.66 10.57
N MET A 499 13.07 19.22 9.39
CA MET A 499 13.33 17.78 9.15
C MET A 499 14.46 17.25 10.04
N THR A 500 15.46 18.06 10.38
CA THR A 500 16.56 17.65 11.28
C THR A 500 16.04 17.28 12.68
N LEU A 501 15.16 18.11 13.26
CA LEU A 501 14.51 17.80 14.53
C LEU A 501 13.66 16.53 14.42
N LEU A 502 12.88 16.41 13.34
CA LEU A 502 12.01 15.25 13.13
C LEU A 502 12.83 13.96 12.96
N ASP A 503 13.90 13.95 12.17
CA ASP A 503 14.81 12.81 12.01
C ASP A 503 15.52 12.44 13.32
N SER A 504 15.66 13.41 14.23
CA SER A 504 16.20 13.22 15.58
C SER A 504 15.18 12.68 16.59
N LEU A 505 13.93 12.39 16.18
CA LEU A 505 12.93 11.73 17.02
C LEU A 505 12.91 10.22 16.75
N THR A 506 12.74 9.43 17.81
CA THR A 506 12.55 7.98 17.67
C THR A 506 11.23 7.70 16.97
N PHE A 507 11.13 6.53 16.33
CA PHE A 507 9.89 6.11 15.67
C PHE A 507 8.66 6.18 16.58
N TYR A 508 8.81 5.79 17.86
CA TYR A 508 7.71 5.84 18.82
C TYR A 508 7.36 7.28 19.25
N ALA A 509 8.34 8.15 19.45
CA ALA A 509 8.08 9.57 19.72
C ALA A 509 7.33 10.24 18.55
N LYS A 510 7.76 9.99 17.30
CA LYS A 510 7.05 10.44 16.08
C LYS A 510 5.60 9.96 16.06
N HIS A 511 5.35 8.71 16.43
CA HIS A 511 4.00 8.14 16.47
C HIS A 511 3.09 8.87 17.46
N ASN A 512 3.55 9.05 18.71
CA ASN A 512 2.77 9.75 19.74
C ASN A 512 2.55 11.23 19.39
N ILE A 513 3.57 11.91 18.84
CA ILE A 513 3.44 13.30 18.39
C ILE A 513 2.43 13.41 17.24
N THR A 514 2.48 12.51 16.25
CA THR A 514 1.51 12.49 15.15
C THR A 514 0.09 12.30 15.67
N TYR A 515 -0.11 11.35 16.60
CA TYR A 515 -1.42 11.12 17.21
C TYR A 515 -1.92 12.34 17.99
N PHE A 516 -1.06 12.95 18.81
CA PHE A 516 -1.36 14.16 19.56
C PHE A 516 -1.78 15.32 18.66
N LEU A 517 -1.00 15.62 17.62
CA LEU A 517 -1.30 16.70 16.69
C LEU A 517 -2.60 16.46 15.90
N LEU A 518 -2.95 15.21 15.60
CA LEU A 518 -4.25 14.87 14.98
C LEU A 518 -5.43 15.08 15.93
N MET A 519 -5.27 14.75 17.21
CA MET A 519 -6.31 15.02 18.22
C MET A 519 -6.47 16.53 18.43
N HIS A 520 -5.36 17.26 18.55
CA HIS A 520 -5.35 18.71 18.69
C HIS A 520 -5.98 19.41 17.47
N LEU A 521 -5.66 18.98 16.25
CA LEU A 521 -6.29 19.45 15.01
C LEU A 521 -7.82 19.36 15.10
N LYS A 522 -8.33 18.22 15.56
CA LYS A 522 -9.76 17.99 15.73
C LYS A 522 -10.36 18.91 16.78
N GLU A 523 -9.69 19.08 17.93
CA GLU A 523 -10.11 19.98 18.99
C GLU A 523 -10.23 21.44 18.51
N VAL A 524 -9.21 21.94 17.81
CA VAL A 524 -9.21 23.31 17.24
C VAL A 524 -10.36 23.51 16.26
N CYS A 525 -10.56 22.55 15.36
CA CYS A 525 -11.62 22.62 14.35
C CYS A 525 -13.03 22.54 14.95
N ASN A 526 -13.22 21.76 16.02
CA ASN A 526 -14.51 21.64 16.71
C ASN A 526 -14.97 22.95 17.37
N VAL A 527 -14.02 23.82 17.75
CA VAL A 527 -14.31 25.16 18.30
C VAL A 527 -14.56 26.19 17.18
N GLY A 528 -14.57 25.75 15.91
CA GLY A 528 -14.82 26.61 14.76
C GLY A 528 -13.61 27.47 14.35
N ARG A 529 -12.42 27.19 14.88
CA ARG A 529 -11.15 27.84 14.51
C ARG A 529 -10.39 26.99 13.50
N LEU A 530 -9.51 27.61 12.72
CA LEU A 530 -8.57 26.88 11.88
C LEU A 530 -7.20 26.78 12.58
N PRO A 531 -6.52 25.62 12.50
CA PRO A 531 -5.19 25.42 13.05
C PRO A 531 -4.15 26.25 12.29
N SER A 532 -2.98 26.44 12.90
CA SER A 532 -1.88 27.14 12.25
C SER A 532 -1.35 26.38 11.01
N PRO A 533 -0.85 27.08 9.99
CA PRO A 533 -0.14 26.47 8.87
C PRO A 533 1.07 25.63 9.31
N ALA A 534 1.78 26.06 10.36
CA ALA A 534 2.91 25.33 10.94
C ALA A 534 2.51 23.94 11.49
N LEU A 535 1.33 23.82 12.13
CA LEU A 535 0.82 22.54 12.61
C LEU A 535 0.55 21.59 11.44
N ILE A 536 -0.16 22.08 10.41
CA ILE A 536 -0.50 21.29 9.22
C ILE A 536 0.77 20.79 8.52
N GLU A 537 1.72 21.69 8.29
CA GLU A 537 2.97 21.34 7.63
C GLU A 537 3.82 20.38 8.50
N THR A 538 3.84 20.53 9.82
CA THR A 538 4.49 19.58 10.75
C THR A 538 3.86 18.18 10.67
N LEU A 539 2.53 18.08 10.67
CA LEU A 539 1.80 16.82 10.47
C LEU A 539 2.18 16.15 9.13
N THR A 540 2.45 16.94 8.10
CA THR A 540 2.82 16.41 6.78
C THR A 540 4.25 15.90 6.74
N ARG A 541 5.19 16.56 7.43
CA ARG A 541 6.62 16.17 7.47
C ARG A 541 6.89 14.91 8.29
N LEU A 542 6.14 14.68 9.36
CA LEU A 542 6.32 13.54 10.27
C LEU A 542 6.36 12.18 9.55
N PRO A 543 5.44 11.87 8.61
CA PRO A 543 5.52 10.64 7.82
C PRO A 543 6.67 10.58 6.82
N PHE A 544 7.25 11.70 6.38
CA PHE A 544 8.44 11.71 5.52
C PHE A 544 9.74 11.48 6.29
N ALA A 545 9.75 11.75 7.60
CA ALA A 545 10.88 11.48 8.49
C ALA A 545 11.03 9.98 8.84
N SER A 546 10.22 9.09 8.27
CA SER A 546 10.28 7.64 8.50
C SER A 546 9.85 6.86 7.26
N GLU A 547 10.59 5.83 6.87
CA GLU A 547 10.15 4.92 5.80
C GLU A 547 9.08 3.92 6.28
N VAL A 548 8.81 3.85 7.59
CA VAL A 548 7.82 2.93 8.12
C VAL A 548 6.42 3.54 7.93
N ASN A 549 5.63 2.95 7.02
CA ASN A 549 4.29 3.41 6.60
C ASN A 549 3.26 3.63 7.73
N ARG A 550 3.54 3.23 8.98
CA ARG A 550 2.61 3.36 10.13
C ARG A 550 2.22 4.81 10.44
N LEU A 551 3.11 5.78 10.25
CA LEU A 551 2.80 7.20 10.50
C LEU A 551 1.80 7.73 9.46
N SER A 552 2.01 7.42 8.17
CA SER A 552 1.05 7.75 7.12
C SER A 552 -0.31 7.10 7.37
N SER A 553 -0.34 5.85 7.86
CA SER A 553 -1.58 5.16 8.19
C SER A 553 -2.44 5.90 9.22
N LEU A 554 -1.84 6.62 10.18
CA LEU A 554 -2.60 7.40 11.17
C LEU A 554 -3.41 8.52 10.52
N ILE A 555 -2.81 9.26 9.57
CA ILE A 555 -3.48 10.36 8.85
C ILE A 555 -4.63 9.80 8.00
N PHE A 556 -4.37 8.71 7.28
CA PHE A 556 -5.39 8.04 6.47
C PHE A 556 -6.52 7.49 7.33
N GLN A 557 -6.22 6.86 8.47
CA GLN A 557 -7.22 6.38 9.42
C GLN A 557 -8.04 7.53 10.00
N ALA A 558 -7.41 8.64 10.39
CA ALA A 558 -8.13 9.83 10.87
C ALA A 558 -9.11 10.34 9.81
N PHE A 559 -8.69 10.44 8.54
CA PHE A 559 -9.57 10.84 7.43
C PHE A 559 -10.76 9.87 7.27
N ILE A 560 -10.50 8.56 7.27
CA ILE A 560 -11.55 7.54 7.15
C ILE A 560 -12.55 7.64 8.31
N THR A 561 -12.06 7.77 9.53
CA THR A 561 -12.91 7.91 10.73
C THR A 561 -13.76 9.17 10.67
N GLU A 562 -13.19 10.32 10.28
CA GLU A 562 -13.96 11.56 10.17
C GLU A 562 -15.04 11.49 9.09
N ILE A 563 -14.79 10.82 7.95
CA ILE A 563 -15.82 10.57 6.92
C ILE A 563 -16.95 9.66 7.45
N GLN A 564 -16.62 8.64 8.24
CA GLN A 564 -17.61 7.75 8.85
C GLN A 564 -18.49 8.52 9.86
N THR A 565 -17.86 9.31 10.73
CA THR A 565 -18.57 10.19 11.67
C THR A 565 -19.43 11.20 10.94
N PHE A 566 -18.93 11.82 9.86
CA PHE A 566 -19.67 12.76 9.03
C PHE A 566 -20.99 12.19 8.49
N GLY A 567 -20.97 10.96 7.97
CA GLY A 567 -22.20 10.29 7.50
C GLY A 567 -23.22 10.05 8.62
N GLN A 568 -22.75 9.69 9.82
CA GLN A 568 -23.61 9.53 11.00
C GLN A 568 -24.23 10.88 11.42
N THR A 569 -23.40 11.92 11.56
CA THR A 569 -23.84 13.27 11.97
C THR A 569 -24.81 13.88 10.95
N LEU A 570 -24.59 13.72 9.64
CA LEU A 570 -25.54 14.17 8.63
C LEU A 570 -26.90 13.49 8.74
N SER A 571 -26.92 12.18 9.04
CA SER A 571 -28.16 11.44 9.26
C SER A 571 -28.90 11.94 10.51
N GLU A 572 -28.17 12.36 11.55
CA GLU A 572 -28.77 13.00 12.73
C GLU A 572 -29.31 14.40 12.43
N ILE A 573 -28.57 15.23 11.68
CA ILE A 573 -28.99 16.60 11.33
C ILE A 573 -30.25 16.60 10.48
N HIS A 574 -30.41 15.60 9.61
CA HIS A 574 -31.66 15.43 8.86
C HIS A 574 -32.87 15.27 9.79
N ASN A 575 -32.70 14.60 10.93
CA ASN A 575 -33.75 14.42 11.93
C ASN A 575 -33.86 15.62 12.90
N ASP A 576 -32.75 16.32 13.18
CA ASP A 576 -32.68 17.48 14.06
C ASP A 576 -31.70 18.56 13.52
N PRO A 577 -32.21 19.61 12.82
CA PRO A 577 -31.39 20.65 12.20
C PRO A 577 -30.54 21.47 13.17
N THR A 578 -30.87 21.46 14.48
CA THR A 578 -30.15 22.24 15.50
C THR A 578 -28.73 21.72 15.77
N LYS A 579 -28.45 20.48 15.35
CA LYS A 579 -27.13 19.84 15.46
C LYS A 579 -26.13 20.24 14.36
N SER A 580 -26.47 21.17 13.47
CA SER A 580 -25.62 21.56 12.33
C SER A 580 -24.20 22.04 12.72
N ASN A 581 -24.00 22.52 13.95
CA ASN A 581 -22.69 22.97 14.44
C ASN A 581 -21.72 21.83 14.81
N SER A 582 -22.16 20.57 14.88
CA SER A 582 -21.30 19.42 15.21
C SER A 582 -20.58 18.80 14.00
N LEU A 583 -20.73 19.40 12.82
CA LEU A 583 -20.14 18.90 11.58
C LEU A 583 -18.65 19.23 11.47
N ASN A 584 -17.81 18.20 11.45
CA ASN A 584 -16.35 18.30 11.35
C ASN A 584 -15.85 18.58 9.91
N ILE A 585 -16.51 19.48 9.18
CA ILE A 585 -16.21 19.77 7.77
C ILE A 585 -14.77 20.28 7.60
N ASN A 586 -14.30 21.16 8.49
CA ASN A 586 -12.95 21.74 8.41
C ASN A 586 -11.87 20.66 8.60
N THR A 587 -12.05 19.76 9.57
CA THR A 587 -11.13 18.64 9.82
C THR A 587 -11.03 17.75 8.58
N ILE A 588 -12.16 17.39 7.97
CA ILE A 588 -12.20 16.57 6.76
C ILE A 588 -11.52 17.28 5.59
N ALA A 589 -11.81 18.57 5.39
CA ALA A 589 -11.22 19.36 4.30
C ALA A 589 -9.70 19.45 4.44
N ILE A 590 -9.19 19.71 5.65
CA ILE A 590 -7.74 19.78 5.92
C ILE A 590 -7.07 18.42 5.69
N LEU A 591 -7.63 17.33 6.23
CA LEU A 591 -7.10 15.98 6.03
C LEU A 591 -7.11 15.58 4.55
N ALA A 592 -8.17 15.92 3.82
CA ALA A 592 -8.25 15.73 2.38
C ALA A 592 -7.15 16.50 1.65
N GLN A 593 -6.95 17.79 1.95
CA GLN A 593 -5.90 18.61 1.33
C GLN A 593 -4.49 18.07 1.63
N ILE A 594 -4.23 17.60 2.86
CA ILE A 594 -2.98 16.92 3.21
C ILE A 594 -2.75 15.73 2.28
N ILE A 595 -3.75 14.85 2.12
CA ILE A 595 -3.66 13.67 1.25
C ILE A 595 -3.46 14.07 -0.22
N ILE A 596 -4.17 15.11 -0.69
CA ILE A 596 -4.18 15.60 -2.08
C ILE A 596 -2.88 16.32 -2.47
N TYR A 597 -2.23 17.06 -1.57
CA TYR A 597 -1.12 17.94 -1.96
C TYR A 597 0.23 17.54 -1.36
N ARG A 598 0.23 16.78 -0.25
CA ARG A 598 1.47 16.41 0.45
C ARG A 598 1.82 14.94 0.27
N PHE A 599 0.86 14.03 0.20
CA PHE A 599 1.11 12.59 0.01
C PHE A 599 1.23 12.13 -1.45
N LEU A 600 1.31 13.07 -2.39
CA LEU A 600 1.69 12.80 -3.78
C LEU A 600 2.98 11.98 -3.79
N GLY A 601 3.09 10.91 -4.58
CA GLY A 601 4.32 10.09 -4.69
C GLY A 601 4.88 9.46 -3.39
N SER A 602 4.18 9.57 -2.26
CA SER A 602 4.59 8.97 -0.98
C SER A 602 4.38 7.45 -1.02
N PRO A 603 5.24 6.65 -0.37
CA PRO A 603 4.97 5.24 -0.13
C PRO A 603 3.76 5.18 0.79
N VAL A 604 2.61 4.84 0.24
CA VAL A 604 1.41 4.58 1.03
C VAL A 604 1.04 3.15 0.72
N SER A 605 0.77 2.36 1.75
CA SER A 605 0.36 0.98 1.55
C SER A 605 -0.85 0.89 0.63
N LEU A 606 -0.89 -0.12 -0.23
CA LEU A 606 -2.03 -0.38 -1.11
C LEU A 606 -3.36 -0.45 -0.33
N ALA A 607 -3.33 -1.00 0.89
CA ALA A 607 -4.49 -1.05 1.78
C ALA A 607 -5.01 0.35 2.13
N ASN A 608 -4.13 1.28 2.54
CA ASN A 608 -4.53 2.66 2.86
C ASN A 608 -5.06 3.40 1.64
N LYS A 609 -4.44 3.21 0.45
CA LYS A 609 -4.94 3.79 -0.81
C LYS A 609 -6.36 3.32 -1.11
N CYS A 610 -6.62 2.01 -1.02
CA CYS A 610 -7.95 1.43 -1.22
C CYS A 610 -8.98 1.95 -0.22
N LEU A 611 -8.61 2.04 1.07
CA LEU A 611 -9.52 2.56 2.11
C LEU A 611 -9.82 4.06 1.95
N ALA A 612 -8.82 4.87 1.61
CA ALA A 612 -9.05 6.29 1.30
C ALA A 612 -9.92 6.48 0.06
N LEU A 613 -9.75 5.64 -0.97
CA LEU A 613 -10.62 5.64 -2.14
C LEU A 613 -12.08 5.36 -1.76
N LYS A 614 -12.31 4.35 -0.91
CA LYS A 614 -13.65 4.04 -0.41
C LYS A 614 -14.23 5.18 0.43
N ALA A 615 -13.43 5.78 1.32
CA ALA A 615 -13.85 6.92 2.11
C ALA A 615 -14.20 8.14 1.23
N ALA A 616 -13.41 8.44 0.21
CA ALA A 616 -13.72 9.52 -0.73
C ALA A 616 -15.03 9.27 -1.50
N TYR A 617 -15.26 8.02 -1.96
CA TYR A 617 -16.52 7.62 -2.59
C TYR A 617 -17.71 7.77 -1.63
N ASP A 618 -17.56 7.35 -0.38
CA ASP A 618 -18.62 7.51 0.63
C ASP A 618 -18.87 8.99 0.94
N GLY A 619 -17.82 9.80 1.04
CA GLY A 619 -17.90 11.26 1.19
C GLY A 619 -18.68 11.92 0.06
N ILE A 620 -18.44 11.53 -1.19
CA ILE A 620 -19.20 11.98 -2.37
C ILE A 620 -20.69 11.62 -2.21
N ASN A 621 -20.99 10.37 -1.86
CA ASN A 621 -22.37 9.94 -1.65
C ASN A 621 -23.07 10.74 -0.57
N TRP A 622 -22.39 11.03 0.54
CA TRP A 622 -22.95 11.84 1.62
C TRP A 622 -23.20 13.29 1.20
N CYS A 623 -22.27 13.91 0.47
CA CYS A 623 -22.44 15.27 -0.05
C CYS A 623 -23.64 15.40 -1.00
N CYS A 624 -23.97 14.34 -1.75
CA CYS A 624 -25.07 14.37 -2.72
C CYS A 624 -26.42 13.89 -2.19
N LYS A 625 -26.47 13.08 -1.12
CA LYS A 625 -27.73 12.46 -0.64
C LYS A 625 -28.66 13.42 0.11
N MET A 626 -28.11 14.45 0.76
CA MET A 626 -28.88 15.32 1.67
C MET A 626 -28.75 16.79 1.26
N ALA A 627 -29.82 17.35 0.68
CA ALA A 627 -29.87 18.76 0.31
C ALA A 627 -30.22 19.61 1.54
N ILE A 628 -29.19 20.10 2.24
CA ILE A 628 -29.34 21.10 3.31
C ILE A 628 -28.88 22.45 2.76
N PRO A 629 -29.79 23.39 2.43
CA PRO A 629 -29.44 24.65 1.75
C PRO A 629 -28.35 25.46 2.48
N ALA A 630 -28.39 25.48 3.82
CA ALA A 630 -27.41 26.21 4.63
C ALA A 630 -25.97 25.66 4.56
N LEU A 631 -25.79 24.41 4.13
CA LEU A 631 -24.49 23.73 4.07
C LEU A 631 -24.00 23.51 2.63
N GLN A 632 -24.79 23.93 1.63
CA GLN A 632 -24.59 23.55 0.23
C GLN A 632 -23.23 23.98 -0.32
N ALA A 633 -22.80 25.22 -0.07
CA ALA A 633 -21.48 25.70 -0.49
C ALA A 633 -20.32 24.87 0.13
N LYS A 634 -20.44 24.48 1.41
CA LYS A 634 -19.45 23.62 2.07
C LYS A 634 -19.43 22.20 1.49
N MET A 635 -20.60 21.67 1.12
CA MET A 635 -20.71 20.37 0.46
C MET A 635 -20.11 20.37 -0.95
N HIS A 636 -20.23 21.47 -1.69
CA HIS A 636 -19.62 21.62 -3.01
C HIS A 636 -18.09 21.56 -2.91
N HIS A 637 -17.51 22.26 -1.94
CA HIS A 637 -16.08 22.23 -1.69
C HIS A 637 -15.59 20.83 -1.30
N LEU A 638 -16.26 20.18 -0.34
CA LEU A 638 -15.92 18.81 0.08
C LEU A 638 -16.01 17.81 -1.07
N TYR A 639 -17.05 17.90 -1.91
CA TYR A 639 -17.19 17.05 -3.08
C TYR A 639 -16.00 17.18 -4.03
N GLY A 640 -15.60 18.42 -4.34
CA GLY A 640 -14.41 18.67 -5.17
C GLY A 640 -13.14 18.07 -4.57
N LEU A 641 -12.94 18.18 -3.25
CA LEU A 641 -11.81 17.55 -2.57
C LEU A 641 -11.86 16.01 -2.67
N MET A 642 -13.02 15.38 -2.51
CA MET A 642 -13.14 13.93 -2.65
C MET A 642 -12.82 13.46 -4.07
N GLU A 643 -13.26 14.19 -5.10
CA GLU A 643 -12.88 13.89 -6.49
C GLU A 643 -11.37 14.02 -6.73
N GLN A 644 -10.75 15.04 -6.13
CA GLN A 644 -9.30 15.21 -6.19
C GLN A 644 -8.56 14.06 -5.51
N ILE A 645 -9.05 13.51 -4.40
CA ILE A 645 -8.48 12.29 -3.79
C ILE A 645 -8.59 11.11 -4.76
N ILE A 646 -9.75 10.90 -5.39
CA ILE A 646 -9.99 9.80 -6.33
C ILE A 646 -9.03 9.91 -7.53
N MET A 647 -9.01 11.05 -8.23
CA MET A 647 -8.07 11.31 -9.34
C MET A 647 -6.62 11.10 -8.89
N ARG A 648 -6.34 11.67 -7.71
CA ARG A 648 -5.16 11.57 -6.88
C ARG A 648 -4.53 10.18 -6.88
N ILE A 649 -5.26 9.28 -6.22
CA ILE A 649 -4.87 7.91 -5.99
C ILE A 649 -4.60 7.19 -7.31
N PHE A 650 -5.38 7.46 -8.36
CA PHE A 650 -5.26 6.74 -9.62
C PHE A 650 -4.10 7.17 -10.51
N ILE A 651 -3.77 8.45 -10.53
CA ILE A 651 -2.63 8.95 -11.33
C ILE A 651 -1.31 8.50 -10.70
N TRP A 652 -1.25 8.39 -9.37
CA TRP A 652 0.01 8.15 -8.65
C TRP A 652 0.23 6.70 -8.23
N THR A 653 -0.78 5.86 -8.31
CA THR A 653 -0.59 4.44 -8.05
C THR A 653 0.22 3.83 -9.19
N PRO A 654 1.33 3.14 -8.90
CA PRO A 654 2.12 2.49 -9.93
C PRO A 654 1.25 1.52 -10.75
N PRO A 655 1.51 1.36 -12.08
CA PRO A 655 0.70 0.51 -12.95
C PRO A 655 0.45 -0.91 -12.42
N SER A 656 1.43 -1.51 -11.75
CA SER A 656 1.33 -2.86 -11.17
C SER A 656 0.37 -2.95 -9.97
N GLU A 657 0.26 -1.87 -9.19
CA GLU A 657 -0.67 -1.77 -8.05
C GLU A 657 -2.07 -1.35 -8.47
N LEU A 658 -2.20 -0.52 -9.52
CA LEU A 658 -3.49 0.06 -9.92
C LEU A 658 -4.51 -1.02 -10.31
N ILE A 659 -4.05 -2.14 -10.89
CA ILE A 659 -4.89 -3.31 -11.21
C ILE A 659 -5.55 -3.89 -9.94
N HIS A 660 -4.87 -3.85 -8.80
CA HIS A 660 -5.42 -4.32 -7.53
C HIS A 660 -6.39 -3.30 -6.92
N VAL A 661 -6.07 -2.01 -7.05
CA VAL A 661 -6.99 -0.92 -6.68
C VAL A 661 -8.29 -1.04 -7.48
N LEU A 662 -8.23 -1.42 -8.75
CA LEU A 662 -9.41 -1.69 -9.58
C LEU A 662 -10.31 -2.78 -8.98
N ALA A 663 -9.75 -3.96 -8.69
CA ALA A 663 -10.51 -5.07 -8.14
C ALA A 663 -11.23 -4.67 -6.83
N TYR A 664 -10.64 -3.74 -6.08
CA TYR A 664 -11.26 -3.15 -4.91
C TYR A 664 -12.35 -2.12 -5.27
N ALA A 665 -12.08 -1.19 -6.19
CA ALA A 665 -13.00 -0.14 -6.64
C ALA A 665 -14.31 -0.70 -7.23
N MET A 666 -14.23 -1.83 -7.94
CA MET A 666 -15.39 -2.51 -8.52
C MET A 666 -16.40 -3.00 -7.47
N LYS A 667 -15.98 -3.21 -6.22
CA LYS A 667 -16.88 -3.71 -5.15
C LYS A 667 -17.93 -2.68 -4.71
N PHE A 668 -17.73 -1.39 -5.02
CA PHE A 668 -18.63 -0.32 -4.60
C PHE A 668 -19.12 0.54 -5.77
N ASN A 669 -19.13 -0.01 -6.99
CA ASN A 669 -19.73 0.61 -8.17
C ASN A 669 -19.20 2.03 -8.46
N LEU A 670 -17.89 2.24 -8.30
CA LEU A 670 -17.27 3.53 -8.61
C LEU A 670 -17.44 3.92 -10.09
N LEU A 671 -17.54 2.92 -10.97
CA LEU A 671 -17.66 3.12 -12.41
C LEU A 671 -19.08 2.85 -12.89
N ALA A 672 -19.67 3.87 -13.50
CA ALA A 672 -21.05 3.88 -13.93
C ALA A 672 -21.17 4.47 -15.34
N PRO A 673 -22.24 4.11 -16.07
CA PRO A 673 -22.60 4.82 -17.29
C PRO A 673 -22.83 6.32 -17.04
N PRO A 674 -22.27 7.21 -17.88
CA PRO A 674 -22.52 8.65 -17.78
C PRO A 674 -24.01 9.01 -17.76
N ALA A 675 -24.84 8.27 -18.51
CA ALA A 675 -26.29 8.45 -18.57
C ALA A 675 -27.01 8.23 -17.21
N MET A 676 -26.40 7.51 -16.27
CA MET A 676 -26.98 7.27 -14.95
C MET A 676 -26.70 8.39 -13.95
N PHE A 677 -25.80 9.33 -14.25
CA PHE A 677 -25.40 10.39 -13.32
C PHE A 677 -26.54 11.35 -12.97
N GLY A 678 -27.34 11.74 -13.97
CA GLY A 678 -28.46 12.69 -13.83
C GLY A 678 -29.79 12.09 -13.38
N GLN A 679 -29.84 10.79 -13.03
CA GLN A 679 -31.08 10.13 -12.61
C GLN A 679 -31.15 10.04 -11.08
N ASP A 680 -32.22 10.61 -10.50
CA ASP A 680 -32.45 10.65 -9.04
C ASP A 680 -33.06 9.35 -8.47
N THR A 681 -33.65 8.49 -9.30
CA THR A 681 -34.21 7.18 -8.91
C THR A 681 -33.89 6.09 -9.94
N GLN A 682 -33.59 4.86 -9.48
CA GLN A 682 -33.22 3.71 -10.33
C GLN A 682 -34.00 2.45 -9.92
N PRO A 683 -34.39 1.58 -10.87
CA PRO A 683 -35.11 0.33 -10.60
C PRO A 683 -34.29 -0.74 -9.84
N TYR A 684 -32.95 -0.60 -9.77
CA TYR A 684 -32.05 -1.57 -9.12
C TYR A 684 -31.27 -1.00 -7.91
N GLY A 685 -31.68 0.16 -7.37
CA GLY A 685 -31.27 0.62 -6.03
C GLY A 685 -29.89 1.29 -5.88
N ALA A 686 -29.03 1.34 -6.89
CA ALA A 686 -27.74 2.04 -6.81
C ALA A 686 -27.77 3.39 -7.55
N VAL A 687 -27.68 4.51 -6.82
CA VAL A 687 -27.52 5.87 -7.37
C VAL A 687 -26.04 6.20 -7.47
N PHE A 688 -25.62 6.76 -8.61
CA PHE A 688 -24.23 7.11 -8.89
C PHE A 688 -24.00 8.61 -8.69
N HIS A 689 -22.97 8.96 -7.91
CA HIS A 689 -22.68 10.34 -7.53
C HIS A 689 -21.31 10.83 -7.98
N VAL A 690 -20.48 9.97 -8.57
CA VAL A 690 -19.16 10.35 -9.10
C VAL A 690 -19.29 10.92 -10.51
N CYS A 691 -18.62 12.04 -10.75
CA CYS A 691 -18.59 12.73 -12.04
C CYS A 691 -18.12 11.79 -13.18
N PRO A 692 -18.81 11.77 -14.33
CA PRO A 692 -18.47 10.92 -15.48
C PRO A 692 -17.04 11.12 -15.99
N GLU A 693 -16.53 12.36 -15.97
CA GLU A 693 -15.19 12.75 -16.39
C GLU A 693 -14.13 12.09 -15.51
N ILE A 694 -14.34 12.04 -14.19
CA ILE A 694 -13.45 11.37 -13.23
C ILE A 694 -13.44 9.86 -13.49
N SER A 695 -14.61 9.28 -13.76
CA SER A 695 -14.74 7.86 -14.13
C SER A 695 -14.00 7.55 -15.44
N ARG A 696 -14.04 8.47 -16.41
CA ARG A 696 -13.32 8.37 -17.68
C ARG A 696 -11.80 8.48 -17.50
N ILE A 697 -11.31 9.40 -16.66
CA ILE A 697 -9.89 9.51 -16.29
C ILE A 697 -9.39 8.19 -15.70
N PHE A 698 -10.19 7.58 -14.82
CA PHE A 698 -9.85 6.30 -14.23
C PHE A 698 -9.72 5.20 -15.29
N LEU A 699 -10.70 5.09 -16.19
CA LEU A 699 -10.69 4.08 -17.25
C LEU A 699 -9.46 4.23 -18.17
N ILE A 700 -9.07 5.45 -18.54
CA ILE A 700 -7.86 5.69 -19.34
C ILE A 700 -6.59 5.25 -18.58
N ASN A 701 -6.46 5.62 -17.30
CA ASN A 701 -5.31 5.23 -16.48
C ASN A 701 -5.23 3.72 -16.28
N LEU A 702 -6.39 3.07 -16.23
CA LEU A 702 -6.47 1.63 -16.12
C LEU A 702 -5.99 0.95 -17.40
N ILE A 703 -6.48 1.38 -18.56
CA ILE A 703 -6.06 0.87 -19.86
C ILE A 703 -4.55 1.08 -20.06
N ARG A 704 -4.04 2.25 -19.68
CA ARG A 704 -2.60 2.54 -19.65
C ARG A 704 -1.84 1.55 -18.76
N SER A 705 -2.35 1.28 -17.57
CA SER A 705 -1.69 0.39 -16.62
C SER A 705 -1.68 -1.07 -17.10
N TYR A 706 -2.77 -1.54 -17.69
CA TYR A 706 -2.81 -2.83 -18.39
C TYR A 706 -1.79 -2.90 -19.51
N LYS A 707 -1.66 -1.86 -20.33
CA LYS A 707 -0.68 -1.80 -21.42
C LYS A 707 0.77 -1.83 -20.91
N LEU A 708 1.06 -1.20 -19.77
CA LEU A 708 2.42 -1.09 -19.21
C LEU A 708 2.85 -2.29 -18.36
N ALA A 709 1.94 -2.87 -17.60
CA ALA A 709 2.27 -3.85 -16.56
C ALA A 709 1.90 -5.31 -16.89
N TYR A 710 1.05 -5.54 -17.91
CA TYR A 710 0.44 -6.86 -18.12
C TYR A 710 1.12 -7.68 -19.23
N SER A 711 1.56 -8.90 -18.89
CA SER A 711 2.13 -9.86 -19.83
C SER A 711 1.06 -10.84 -20.32
N GLY A 712 0.45 -10.57 -21.48
CA GLY A 712 -0.14 -11.51 -22.46
C GLY A 712 -1.14 -12.63 -22.07
N ASP A 713 -0.98 -13.34 -20.95
CA ASP A 713 -1.56 -14.68 -20.72
C ASP A 713 -2.95 -14.68 -20.04
N LEU A 714 -3.46 -13.53 -19.66
CA LEU A 714 -4.81 -13.36 -19.12
C LEU A 714 -5.44 -12.18 -19.87
N GLY A 715 -6.57 -12.42 -20.52
CA GLY A 715 -7.33 -11.35 -21.17
C GLY A 715 -7.70 -10.24 -20.17
N PRO A 716 -8.10 -9.04 -20.64
CA PRO A 716 -8.73 -8.06 -19.77
C PRO A 716 -9.89 -8.79 -19.09
N SER A 717 -10.05 -8.62 -17.76
CA SER A 717 -11.19 -9.25 -17.09
C SER A 717 -12.46 -8.86 -17.85
N ASP A 718 -13.43 -9.77 -17.94
CA ASP A 718 -14.73 -9.47 -18.58
C ASP A 718 -15.34 -8.15 -18.05
N SER A 719 -14.98 -7.80 -16.81
CA SER A 719 -15.25 -6.52 -16.16
C SER A 719 -14.65 -5.31 -16.87
N LEU A 720 -13.40 -5.33 -17.33
CA LEU A 720 -12.81 -4.21 -18.06
C LEU A 720 -13.42 -4.04 -19.45
N ALA A 721 -13.72 -5.15 -20.13
CA ALA A 721 -14.40 -5.12 -21.42
C ALA A 721 -15.83 -4.54 -21.29
N SER A 722 -16.58 -4.93 -20.26
CA SER A 722 -17.93 -4.39 -20.01
C SER A 722 -17.91 -2.91 -19.63
N LEU A 723 -16.95 -2.47 -18.82
CA LEU A 723 -16.75 -1.05 -18.50
C LEU A 723 -16.37 -0.21 -19.73
N SER A 724 -15.58 -0.79 -20.62
CA SER A 724 -15.14 -0.13 -21.85
C SER A 724 -16.27 0.04 -22.88
N GLN A 725 -17.32 -0.78 -22.80
CA GLN A 725 -18.53 -0.63 -23.61
C GLN A 725 -19.43 0.53 -23.14
N VAL A 726 -19.28 0.94 -21.88
CA VAL A 726 -20.13 1.92 -21.21
C VAL A 726 -19.68 3.36 -21.48
N HIS A 727 -18.37 3.58 -21.62
CA HIS A 727 -17.81 4.87 -22.03
C HIS A 727 -17.48 4.89 -23.52
N LYS A 728 -17.72 6.04 -24.16
CA LYS A 728 -17.34 6.25 -25.56
C LYS A 728 -15.98 6.94 -25.64
N PHE A 729 -15.17 6.52 -26.61
CA PHE A 729 -13.86 7.11 -26.87
C PHE A 729 -13.71 7.47 -28.33
N PRO A 730 -13.05 8.60 -28.63
CA PRO A 730 -12.76 9.00 -29.99
C PRO A 730 -11.74 8.04 -30.62
N GLU A 731 -11.70 7.99 -31.95
CA GLU A 731 -10.83 7.06 -32.68
C GLU A 731 -9.34 7.34 -32.42
N SER A 732 -8.95 8.62 -32.32
CA SER A 732 -7.56 9.01 -32.04
C SER A 732 -7.02 8.50 -30.70
N VAL A 733 -7.89 8.27 -29.71
CA VAL A 733 -7.56 7.72 -28.38
C VAL A 733 -7.67 6.20 -28.40
N ARG A 734 -8.76 5.66 -28.98
CA ARG A 734 -9.05 4.22 -29.03
C ARG A 734 -7.94 3.43 -29.70
N ARG A 735 -7.31 3.96 -30.76
CA ARG A 735 -6.19 3.30 -31.46
C ARG A 735 -4.98 2.98 -30.58
N TRP A 736 -4.83 3.65 -29.43
CA TRP A 736 -3.73 3.40 -28.50
C TRP A 736 -4.05 2.31 -27.46
N PHE A 737 -5.30 1.86 -27.39
CA PHE A 737 -5.72 0.81 -26.47
C PHE A 737 -5.17 -0.55 -26.91
N PRO A 738 -5.01 -1.51 -25.98
CA PRO A 738 -4.74 -2.90 -26.31
C PRO A 738 -5.76 -3.47 -27.32
N GLU A 739 -5.31 -4.28 -28.28
CA GLU A 739 -6.13 -4.77 -29.41
C GLU A 739 -7.46 -5.41 -28.98
N ASN A 740 -7.42 -6.20 -27.90
CA ASN A 740 -8.60 -6.84 -27.31
C ASN A 740 -9.66 -5.87 -26.78
N LEU A 741 -9.27 -4.65 -26.37
CA LEU A 741 -10.20 -3.62 -25.89
C LEU A 741 -10.67 -2.68 -27.01
N GLN A 742 -9.91 -2.58 -28.10
CA GLN A 742 -10.28 -1.74 -29.25
C GLN A 742 -11.66 -2.13 -29.80
N HIS A 743 -11.97 -3.44 -29.86
CA HIS A 743 -13.26 -3.95 -30.35
C HIS A 743 -14.42 -3.77 -29.38
N ALA A 744 -14.15 -3.59 -28.08
CA ALA A 744 -15.18 -3.43 -27.05
C ALA A 744 -15.65 -1.98 -26.90
N CYS A 745 -14.80 -0.99 -27.18
CA CYS A 745 -15.16 0.42 -27.09
C CYS A 745 -16.02 0.88 -28.27
N LYS A 746 -17.14 1.55 -27.99
CA LYS A 746 -17.95 2.23 -29.01
C LYS A 746 -17.36 3.61 -29.33
N VAL A 747 -17.34 3.95 -30.62
CA VAL A 747 -17.03 5.31 -31.10
C VAL A 747 -18.32 6.12 -31.11
N ASP A 748 -18.27 7.37 -30.66
CA ASP A 748 -19.41 8.31 -30.79
C ASP A 748 -19.25 9.18 -32.03
N GLU A 749 -20.36 9.51 -32.69
CA GLU A 749 -20.38 10.49 -33.78
C GLU A 749 -20.56 11.94 -33.28
N GLY A 750 -20.64 12.11 -31.96
CA GLY A 750 -20.80 13.41 -31.30
C GLY A 750 -22.27 13.84 -31.16
N PRO A 751 -22.52 15.01 -30.55
CA PRO A 751 -23.86 15.55 -30.39
C PRO A 751 -24.49 15.95 -31.74
N ASN A 752 -25.74 15.56 -31.97
CA ASN A 752 -26.53 15.91 -33.17
C ASN A 752 -27.07 17.34 -33.09
N ASP A 753 -27.33 17.97 -34.25
CA ASP A 753 -27.93 19.32 -34.38
C ASP A 753 -29.22 19.50 -33.56
N ASP A 754 -29.99 18.44 -33.36
CA ASP A 754 -31.22 18.46 -32.55
C ASP A 754 -30.97 18.82 -31.07
N LEU A 755 -29.86 18.38 -30.49
CA LEU A 755 -29.51 18.70 -29.10
C LEU A 755 -29.24 20.20 -28.92
N PHE A 756 -28.60 20.81 -29.92
CA PHE A 756 -28.29 22.24 -29.91
C PHE A 756 -29.54 23.09 -30.11
N ASN A 757 -30.48 22.65 -30.95
CA ASN A 757 -31.80 23.29 -31.08
C ASN A 757 -32.56 23.26 -29.75
N ILE A 758 -32.43 22.19 -28.97
CA ILE A 758 -33.01 22.09 -27.62
C ILE A 758 -32.34 23.11 -26.68
N TYR A 759 -31.00 23.17 -26.64
CA TYR A 759 -30.28 24.14 -25.80
C TYR A 759 -30.62 25.59 -26.16
N GLN A 760 -30.73 25.93 -27.44
CA GLN A 760 -31.12 27.27 -27.88
C GLN A 760 -32.55 27.60 -27.43
N LYS A 761 -33.51 26.71 -27.68
CA LYS A 761 -34.91 26.92 -27.27
C LYS A 761 -35.07 27.06 -25.76
N GLN A 762 -34.34 26.27 -24.98
CA GLN A 762 -34.36 26.33 -23.51
C GLN A 762 -33.70 27.62 -23.02
N SER A 763 -32.55 28.01 -23.55
CA SER A 763 -31.89 29.27 -23.19
C SER A 763 -32.65 30.52 -23.62
N ASP A 764 -33.40 30.49 -24.73
CA ASP A 764 -34.34 31.57 -25.10
C ASP A 764 -35.47 31.72 -24.08
N ALA A 765 -35.91 30.61 -23.49
CA ALA A 765 -36.93 30.62 -22.46
C ALA A 765 -36.38 31.13 -21.12
N ASP A 766 -35.13 30.81 -20.77
CA ASP A 766 -34.41 31.41 -19.62
C ASP A 766 -34.27 32.93 -19.82
N TRP A 767 -33.90 33.35 -21.03
CA TRP A 767 -33.76 34.77 -21.41
C TRP A 767 -35.07 35.55 -21.22
N ALA A 768 -36.20 34.96 -21.63
CA ALA A 768 -37.52 35.57 -21.45
C ALA A 768 -37.85 35.75 -19.95
N MET A 769 -37.57 34.76 -19.11
CA MET A 769 -37.77 34.85 -17.65
C MET A 769 -36.91 35.95 -17.03
N TRP A 770 -35.64 36.06 -17.42
CA TRP A 770 -34.73 37.07 -16.87
C TRP A 770 -35.15 38.49 -17.22
N ASN A 771 -35.58 38.74 -18.46
CA ASN A 771 -36.09 40.05 -18.85
C ASN A 771 -37.38 40.40 -18.10
N GLN A 772 -38.25 39.42 -17.85
CA GLN A 772 -39.44 39.63 -17.03
C GLN A 772 -39.06 40.03 -15.59
N TRP A 773 -38.08 39.36 -14.97
CA TRP A 773 -37.62 39.71 -13.63
C TRP A 773 -36.95 41.08 -13.58
N ILE A 774 -36.13 41.44 -14.58
CA ILE A 774 -35.50 42.76 -14.67
C ILE A 774 -36.56 43.87 -14.76
N GLN A 775 -37.64 43.65 -15.52
CA GLN A 775 -38.76 44.58 -15.61
C GLN A 775 -39.56 44.68 -14.29
N GLN A 776 -39.75 43.56 -13.59
CA GLN A 776 -40.46 43.51 -12.31
C GLN A 776 -39.65 44.13 -11.16
N GLN A 777 -38.31 43.98 -11.18
CA GLN A 777 -37.41 44.56 -10.20
C GLN A 777 -37.50 46.09 -10.15
N GLN A 778 -37.70 46.75 -11.30
CA GLN A 778 -37.86 48.21 -11.36
C GLN A 778 -39.07 48.71 -10.54
N ALA A 779 -40.00 47.81 -10.14
CA ALA A 779 -41.18 48.13 -9.35
C ALA A 779 -41.09 47.74 -7.86
N GLN A 780 -40.30 46.73 -7.47
CA GLN A 780 -40.16 46.24 -6.08
C GLN A 780 -38.74 45.72 -5.82
N TYR A 781 -37.94 46.43 -5.01
CA TYR A 781 -36.60 45.99 -4.59
C TYR A 781 -36.62 45.45 -3.15
N THR A 782 -36.65 44.13 -3.00
CA THR A 782 -36.48 43.46 -1.70
C THR A 782 -35.62 42.20 -1.85
N GLU A 783 -34.86 41.84 -0.81
CA GLU A 783 -34.05 40.61 -0.80
C GLU A 783 -34.91 39.33 -0.95
N SER A 784 -36.17 39.37 -0.51
CA SER A 784 -37.14 38.30 -0.70
C SER A 784 -37.45 38.02 -2.17
N PHE A 785 -37.49 39.05 -3.03
CA PHE A 785 -37.80 38.92 -4.45
C PHE A 785 -36.80 38.03 -5.18
N TRP A 786 -35.50 38.21 -4.92
CA TRP A 786 -34.46 37.41 -5.57
C TRP A 786 -34.42 35.96 -5.08
N ASN A 787 -34.82 35.72 -3.83
CA ASN A 787 -35.00 34.36 -3.31
C ASN A 787 -36.15 33.64 -4.05
N ASP A 788 -37.26 34.34 -4.28
CA ASP A 788 -38.42 33.78 -4.99
C ASP A 788 -38.08 33.50 -6.46
N CYS A 789 -37.38 34.41 -7.14
CA CYS A 789 -36.92 34.21 -8.51
C CYS A 789 -35.97 33.00 -8.64
N ALA A 790 -35.04 32.84 -7.70
CA ALA A 790 -34.13 31.70 -7.70
C ALA A 790 -34.86 30.37 -7.47
N ASN A 791 -35.81 30.34 -6.53
CA ASN A 791 -36.67 29.16 -6.29
C ASN A 791 -37.53 28.82 -7.51
N GLN A 792 -38.09 29.85 -8.16
CA GLN A 792 -38.87 29.70 -9.38
C GLN A 792 -38.02 29.07 -10.48
N PHE A 793 -36.80 29.57 -10.71
CA PHE A 793 -35.89 29.02 -11.71
C PHE A 793 -35.61 27.53 -11.47
N ILE A 794 -35.21 27.16 -10.25
CA ILE A 794 -34.85 25.78 -9.89
C ILE A 794 -36.05 24.83 -10.06
N THR A 795 -37.26 25.31 -9.80
CA THR A 795 -38.49 24.52 -9.90
C THR A 795 -38.94 24.35 -11.36
N GLU A 796 -39.03 25.44 -12.12
CA GLU A 796 -39.54 25.43 -13.50
C GLU A 796 -38.54 24.85 -14.50
N ARG A 797 -37.24 24.99 -14.23
CA ARG A 797 -36.15 24.49 -15.08
C ARG A 797 -35.53 23.20 -14.57
N HIS A 798 -36.22 22.47 -13.69
CA HIS A 798 -35.72 21.20 -13.18
C HIS A 798 -35.37 20.22 -14.31
N GLY A 799 -34.14 19.69 -14.32
CA GLY A 799 -33.64 18.79 -15.36
C GLY A 799 -33.25 19.47 -16.68
N GLN A 800 -33.33 20.80 -16.76
CA GLN A 800 -32.81 21.61 -17.88
C GLN A 800 -31.51 22.27 -17.44
N TYR A 801 -30.41 21.99 -18.16
CA TYR A 801 -29.06 22.38 -17.73
C TYR A 801 -28.48 23.51 -18.60
N THR A 802 -29.27 24.57 -18.82
CA THR A 802 -28.94 25.68 -19.73
C THR A 802 -28.47 26.96 -19.05
N LEU A 803 -28.36 27.00 -17.72
CA LEU A 803 -28.06 28.23 -16.99
C LEU A 803 -26.79 28.92 -17.50
N LEU A 804 -25.68 28.18 -17.59
CA LEU A 804 -24.39 28.72 -18.02
C LEU A 804 -24.37 29.10 -19.50
N ILE A 805 -25.15 28.42 -20.33
CA ILE A 805 -25.38 28.79 -21.74
C ILE A 805 -26.10 30.14 -21.82
N SER A 806 -27.15 30.31 -21.02
CA SER A 806 -27.92 31.55 -20.94
C SER A 806 -27.07 32.72 -20.44
N VAL A 807 -26.19 32.48 -19.45
CA VAL A 807 -25.19 33.46 -18.98
C VAL A 807 -24.24 33.87 -20.11
N PHE A 808 -23.67 32.90 -20.82
CA PHE A 808 -22.75 33.15 -21.93
C PHE A 808 -23.38 33.99 -23.03
N ARG A 809 -24.59 33.63 -23.45
CA ARG A 809 -25.34 34.39 -24.46
C ARG A 809 -25.64 35.81 -24.01
N TYR A 810 -25.92 36.02 -22.72
CA TYR A 810 -26.18 37.36 -22.17
C TYR A 810 -24.92 38.23 -22.16
N MET A 811 -23.76 37.62 -21.89
CA MET A 811 -22.47 38.31 -21.89
C MET A 811 -21.98 38.73 -23.29
N ASP A 812 -22.57 38.19 -24.36
CA ASP A 812 -22.31 38.60 -25.74
C ASP A 812 -22.83 40.02 -26.05
N GLY A 813 -23.72 40.59 -25.21
CA GLY A 813 -24.29 41.92 -25.41
C GLY A 813 -24.70 42.71 -24.16
N GLY A 814 -24.48 42.18 -22.95
CA GLY A 814 -24.88 42.80 -21.69
C GLY A 814 -24.33 42.08 -20.44
N HIS A 815 -24.90 42.40 -19.26
CA HIS A 815 -24.52 41.75 -18.00
C HIS A 815 -25.70 40.95 -17.40
N PRO A 816 -25.50 39.65 -17.08
CA PRO A 816 -26.58 38.82 -16.54
C PRO A 816 -27.07 39.33 -15.18
N PRO A 817 -28.32 39.00 -14.78
CA PRO A 817 -28.89 39.50 -13.55
C PRO A 817 -28.17 38.94 -12.30
N PRO A 818 -28.09 39.71 -11.18
CA PRO A 818 -27.43 39.28 -9.94
C PRO A 818 -27.94 37.97 -9.35
N VAL A 819 -29.19 37.61 -9.65
CA VAL A 819 -29.84 36.35 -9.21
C VAL A 819 -29.08 35.10 -9.67
N VAL A 820 -28.25 35.18 -10.70
CA VAL A 820 -27.47 34.04 -11.21
C VAL A 820 -26.59 33.42 -10.12
N PHE A 821 -25.88 34.23 -9.31
CA PHE A 821 -25.07 33.69 -8.22
C PHE A 821 -25.91 33.08 -7.11
N LYS A 822 -27.12 33.60 -6.89
CA LYS A 822 -28.08 33.00 -5.96
C LYS A 822 -28.56 31.64 -6.46
N ILE A 823 -28.92 31.53 -7.73
CA ILE A 823 -29.29 30.25 -8.36
C ILE A 823 -28.13 29.25 -8.25
N LEU A 824 -26.90 29.66 -8.60
CA LEU A 824 -25.70 28.81 -8.50
C LEU A 824 -25.42 28.34 -7.06
N SER A 825 -25.68 29.19 -6.05
CA SER A 825 -25.51 28.82 -4.64
C SER A 825 -26.53 27.78 -4.15
N MET A 826 -27.68 27.66 -4.83
CA MET A 826 -28.80 26.78 -4.47
C MET A 826 -28.89 25.52 -5.34
N MET A 827 -28.18 25.47 -6.48
CA MET A 827 -28.15 24.29 -7.37
C MET A 827 -27.46 23.10 -6.71
N LYS A 828 -28.02 21.89 -6.90
CA LYS A 828 -27.36 20.65 -6.44
C LYS A 828 -26.03 20.47 -7.18
N ILE A 829 -25.08 19.77 -6.54
CA ILE A 829 -23.76 19.47 -7.12
C ILE A 829 -23.87 18.81 -8.52
N LYS A 830 -24.78 17.84 -8.66
CA LYS A 830 -25.00 17.15 -9.93
C LYS A 830 -25.52 18.09 -11.02
N ASP A 831 -26.48 18.94 -10.67
CA ASP A 831 -27.06 19.90 -11.61
C ASP A 831 -26.00 20.90 -12.07
N LEU A 832 -25.12 21.34 -11.18
CA LEU A 832 -24.00 22.22 -11.52
C LEU A 832 -23.05 21.54 -12.53
N ILE A 833 -22.65 20.29 -12.28
CA ILE A 833 -21.78 19.52 -13.20
C ILE A 833 -22.46 19.36 -14.56
N LEU A 834 -23.75 19.01 -14.59
CA LEU A 834 -24.49 18.86 -15.84
C LEU A 834 -24.66 20.18 -16.59
N ASN A 835 -24.82 21.30 -15.89
CA ASN A 835 -24.80 22.64 -16.50
C ASN A 835 -23.45 22.96 -17.14
N VAL A 836 -22.33 22.58 -16.50
CA VAL A 836 -20.99 22.77 -17.09
C VAL A 836 -20.82 21.88 -18.33
N ASN A 837 -21.26 20.63 -18.29
CA ASN A 837 -21.15 19.71 -19.42
C ASN A 837 -21.97 20.21 -20.62
N ALA A 838 -23.22 20.63 -20.40
CA ALA A 838 -24.06 21.23 -21.44
C ALA A 838 -23.46 22.52 -22.02
N PHE A 839 -22.82 23.33 -21.16
CA PHE A 839 -22.12 24.53 -21.59
C PHE A 839 -20.91 24.23 -22.47
N VAL A 840 -20.11 23.22 -22.12
CA VAL A 840 -18.98 22.75 -22.93
C VAL A 840 -19.45 22.27 -24.29
N ASP A 841 -20.50 21.44 -24.35
CA ASP A 841 -21.07 20.97 -25.62
C ASP A 841 -21.50 22.15 -26.51
N TYR A 842 -22.18 23.14 -25.92
CA TYR A 842 -22.65 24.33 -26.63
C TYR A 842 -21.51 25.21 -27.17
N ILE A 843 -20.47 25.48 -26.36
CA ILE A 843 -19.31 26.27 -26.80
C ILE A 843 -18.60 25.57 -27.96
N LEU A 844 -18.35 24.27 -27.84
CA LEU A 844 -17.66 23.51 -28.88
C LEU A 844 -18.41 23.59 -30.20
N TYR A 845 -19.74 23.49 -30.16
CA TYR A 845 -20.59 23.64 -31.33
C TYR A 845 -20.52 25.04 -31.96
N ILE A 846 -20.68 26.10 -31.18
CA ILE A 846 -20.67 27.47 -31.71
C ILE A 846 -19.28 27.84 -32.23
N CYS A 847 -18.22 27.46 -31.53
CA CYS A 847 -16.85 27.70 -31.98
C CYS A 847 -16.56 26.93 -33.28
N LYS A 848 -17.10 25.72 -33.43
CA LYS A 848 -17.03 24.95 -34.68
C LYS A 848 -17.78 25.62 -35.83
N GLN A 849 -18.91 26.27 -35.57
CA GLN A 849 -19.60 27.10 -36.58
C GLN A 849 -18.79 28.35 -36.94
N ALA A 850 -18.11 28.96 -35.96
CA ALA A 850 -17.25 30.13 -36.13
C ALA A 850 -15.85 29.81 -36.70
N ARG A 851 -15.57 28.56 -37.11
CA ARG A 851 -14.23 28.11 -37.56
C ARG A 851 -13.57 28.95 -38.67
N HIS A 852 -14.39 29.59 -39.50
CA HIS A 852 -13.93 30.39 -40.64
C HIS A 852 -13.86 31.90 -40.33
N ASP A 853 -14.29 32.30 -39.14
CA ASP A 853 -14.36 33.68 -38.68
C ASP A 853 -13.50 33.82 -37.40
N ASN A 854 -12.21 34.11 -37.60
CA ASN A 854 -11.25 34.21 -36.51
C ASN A 854 -11.61 35.31 -35.51
N GLU A 855 -12.18 36.43 -35.94
CA GLU A 855 -12.55 37.53 -35.05
C GLU A 855 -13.70 37.09 -34.14
N ARG A 856 -14.74 36.49 -34.72
CA ARG A 856 -15.84 35.94 -33.94
C ARG A 856 -15.41 34.80 -33.03
N PHE A 857 -14.53 33.92 -33.48
CA PHE A 857 -13.98 32.83 -32.67
C PHE A 857 -13.24 33.38 -31.44
N ILE A 858 -12.33 34.33 -31.63
CA ILE A 858 -11.57 34.97 -30.53
C ILE A 858 -12.53 35.71 -29.59
N HIS A 859 -13.54 36.39 -30.12
CA HIS A 859 -14.56 37.06 -29.31
C HIS A 859 -15.30 36.08 -28.36
N LEU A 860 -15.77 34.96 -28.91
CA LEU A 860 -16.47 33.93 -28.14
C LEU A 860 -15.58 33.35 -27.04
N VAL A 861 -14.30 33.06 -27.34
CA VAL A 861 -13.33 32.60 -26.33
C VAL A 861 -13.07 33.69 -25.28
N GLY A 862 -13.09 34.97 -25.66
CA GLY A 862 -12.96 36.08 -24.71
C GLY A 862 -14.12 36.20 -23.72
N ILE A 863 -15.33 35.82 -24.12
CA ILE A 863 -16.46 35.71 -23.18
C ILE A 863 -16.21 34.59 -22.17
N VAL A 864 -15.68 33.45 -22.63
CA VAL A 864 -15.31 32.33 -21.74
C VAL A 864 -14.23 32.74 -20.74
N ASP A 865 -13.19 33.45 -21.18
CA ASP A 865 -12.13 33.98 -20.31
C ASP A 865 -12.71 34.83 -19.17
N LYS A 866 -13.65 35.73 -19.51
CA LYS A 866 -14.35 36.55 -18.51
C LYS A 866 -15.21 35.71 -17.57
N MET A 867 -15.99 34.76 -18.09
CA MET A 867 -16.84 33.90 -17.26
C MET A 867 -16.04 33.10 -16.23
N VAL A 868 -14.86 32.61 -16.61
CA VAL A 868 -14.03 31.74 -15.77
C VAL A 868 -13.14 32.53 -14.80
N PHE A 869 -12.43 33.56 -15.28
CA PHE A 869 -11.39 34.25 -14.50
C PHE A 869 -11.81 35.61 -13.95
N GLU A 870 -12.74 36.33 -14.60
CA GLU A 870 -13.18 37.65 -14.14
C GLU A 870 -14.39 37.54 -13.22
N PHE A 871 -15.42 36.81 -13.64
CA PHE A 871 -16.70 36.69 -12.92
C PHE A 871 -16.82 35.42 -12.06
N ASN A 872 -15.97 34.41 -12.29
CA ASN A 872 -15.98 33.13 -11.56
C ASN A 872 -17.36 32.44 -11.57
N TYR A 873 -18.10 32.49 -12.68
CA TYR A 873 -19.36 31.73 -12.85
C TYR A 873 -19.11 30.23 -12.89
N ILE A 874 -17.91 29.83 -13.33
CA ILE A 874 -17.45 28.45 -13.37
C ILE A 874 -16.00 28.46 -12.89
N SER A 875 -15.65 27.54 -11.98
CA SER A 875 -14.26 27.40 -11.56
C SER A 875 -13.42 26.82 -12.70
N PHE A 876 -12.18 27.31 -12.83
CA PHE A 876 -11.29 26.91 -13.92
C PHE A 876 -11.02 25.39 -13.93
N ASP A 877 -10.82 24.79 -12.77
CA ASP A 877 -10.59 23.35 -12.64
C ASP A 877 -11.76 22.51 -13.18
N ARG A 878 -13.00 22.92 -12.90
CA ARG A 878 -14.20 22.25 -13.38
C ARG A 878 -14.40 22.44 -14.88
N PHE A 879 -14.22 23.67 -15.37
CA PHE A 879 -14.28 23.98 -16.79
C PHE A 879 -13.22 23.18 -17.57
N PHE A 880 -11.97 23.18 -17.09
CA PHE A 880 -10.87 22.47 -17.73
C PHE A 880 -11.10 20.95 -17.73
N LEU A 881 -11.54 20.37 -16.61
CA LEU A 881 -11.87 18.96 -16.52
C LEU A 881 -12.94 18.57 -17.55
N ALA A 882 -14.04 19.33 -17.64
CA ALA A 882 -15.10 19.08 -18.60
C ALA A 882 -14.61 19.27 -20.05
N MET A 883 -13.91 20.36 -20.36
CA MET A 883 -13.37 20.63 -21.70
C MET A 883 -12.45 19.51 -22.22
N VAL A 884 -11.68 18.87 -21.33
CA VAL A 884 -10.73 17.81 -21.73
C VAL A 884 -11.39 16.42 -21.73
N MET A 885 -12.27 16.12 -20.78
CA MET A 885 -12.74 14.75 -20.53
C MET A 885 -14.20 14.50 -20.90
N HIS A 886 -15.00 15.52 -21.20
CA HIS A 886 -16.38 15.36 -21.66
C HIS A 886 -16.48 15.05 -23.18
N PRO A 887 -15.71 15.69 -24.09
CA PRO A 887 -15.83 15.46 -25.53
C PRO A 887 -15.61 14.00 -25.95
N ASN A 888 -16.50 13.46 -26.79
CA ASN A 888 -16.48 12.03 -27.17
C ASN A 888 -15.99 11.75 -28.60
N ASP A 889 -15.89 12.77 -29.45
CA ASP A 889 -15.43 12.69 -30.83
C ASP A 889 -14.15 13.51 -31.09
N ASP A 890 -13.42 13.16 -32.15
CA ASP A 890 -12.15 13.80 -32.50
C ASP A 890 -12.30 15.29 -32.83
N SER A 891 -13.39 15.69 -33.49
CA SER A 891 -13.62 17.08 -33.89
C SER A 891 -13.84 17.96 -32.66
N SER A 892 -14.67 17.52 -31.71
CA SER A 892 -14.90 18.25 -30.47
C SER A 892 -13.62 18.38 -29.63
N ILE A 893 -12.77 17.36 -29.60
CA ILE A 893 -11.48 17.42 -28.90
C ILE A 893 -10.52 18.42 -29.56
N GLU A 894 -10.46 18.45 -30.89
CA GLU A 894 -9.66 19.42 -31.63
C GLU A 894 -10.06 20.86 -31.28
N PHE A 895 -11.37 21.16 -31.32
CA PHE A 895 -11.88 22.48 -30.94
C PHE A 895 -11.68 22.78 -29.46
N ALA A 896 -11.80 21.79 -28.56
CA ALA A 896 -11.50 21.98 -27.15
C ALA A 896 -10.04 22.41 -26.93
N LEU A 897 -9.11 21.73 -27.60
CA LEU A 897 -7.68 22.08 -27.57
C LEU A 897 -7.42 23.46 -28.18
N LEU A 898 -8.12 23.82 -29.27
CA LEU A 898 -8.00 25.13 -29.90
C LEU A 898 -8.50 26.27 -28.99
N ILE A 899 -9.63 26.07 -28.29
CA ILE A 899 -10.15 27.03 -27.31
C ILE A 899 -9.14 27.20 -26.17
N LEU A 900 -8.63 26.10 -25.61
CA LEU A 900 -7.62 26.15 -24.55
C LEU A 900 -6.33 26.84 -25.02
N HIS A 901 -5.87 26.54 -26.24
CA HIS A 901 -4.72 27.20 -26.84
C HIS A 901 -4.95 28.71 -27.01
N THR A 902 -6.15 29.11 -27.41
CA THR A 902 -6.51 30.53 -27.57
C THR A 902 -6.58 31.25 -26.22
N LEU A 903 -7.14 30.61 -25.18
CA LEU A 903 -7.10 31.11 -23.80
C LEU A 903 -5.66 31.34 -23.31
N ILE A 904 -4.74 30.45 -23.66
CA ILE A 904 -3.32 30.57 -23.29
C ILE A 904 -2.61 31.69 -24.06
N THR A 905 -2.89 31.82 -25.36
CA THR A 905 -2.09 32.68 -26.26
C THR A 905 -2.63 34.10 -26.37
N GLN A 906 -3.94 34.30 -26.34
CA GLN A 906 -4.58 35.60 -26.55
C GLN A 906 -4.96 36.31 -25.25
N PHE A 907 -5.25 35.55 -24.19
CA PHE A 907 -5.75 36.10 -22.92
C PHE A 907 -4.70 35.96 -21.81
N ARG A 908 -4.44 37.06 -21.09
CA ARG A 908 -3.41 37.08 -20.04
C ARG A 908 -3.87 36.45 -18.73
N ASN A 909 -5.17 36.36 -18.49
CA ASN A 909 -5.74 35.88 -17.22
C ASN A 909 -5.32 34.45 -16.91
N PHE A 910 -5.43 33.54 -17.88
CA PHE A 910 -5.00 32.16 -17.74
C PHE A 910 -3.51 32.04 -17.36
N VAL A 911 -2.64 32.73 -18.10
CA VAL A 911 -1.18 32.71 -17.87
C VAL A 911 -0.83 33.28 -16.50
N GLN A 912 -1.53 34.35 -16.08
CA GLN A 912 -1.32 34.98 -14.78
C GLN A 912 -1.67 34.07 -13.60
N HIS A 913 -2.75 33.28 -13.70
CA HIS A 913 -3.15 32.33 -12.66
C HIS A 913 -2.22 31.10 -12.62
N ILE A 914 -1.74 30.62 -13.76
CA ILE A 914 -0.81 29.47 -13.81
C ILE A 914 0.55 29.78 -13.18
N ASN A 915 0.93 31.05 -13.02
CA ASN A 915 2.15 31.43 -12.29
C ASN A 915 2.20 30.90 -10.85
N ILE A 916 1.10 30.38 -10.29
CA ILE A 916 1.10 29.60 -9.04
C ILE A 916 2.19 28.53 -9.00
N ILE A 917 2.52 27.93 -10.15
CA ILE A 917 3.54 26.88 -10.28
C ILE A 917 4.92 27.37 -9.81
N HIS A 918 5.23 28.66 -9.96
CA HIS A 918 6.50 29.23 -9.49
C HIS A 918 6.59 29.34 -7.97
N TYR A 919 5.45 29.36 -7.28
CA TYR A 919 5.37 29.43 -5.82
C TYR A 919 5.32 28.03 -5.17
N LEU A 920 5.05 26.99 -5.94
CA LEU A 920 4.95 25.62 -5.45
C LEU A 920 6.34 24.96 -5.37
N PRO A 921 6.74 24.41 -4.20
CA PRO A 921 7.98 23.66 -4.10
C PRO A 921 7.89 22.40 -4.97
N SER A 922 9.04 21.99 -5.52
CA SER A 922 9.10 20.72 -6.24
C SER A 922 8.64 19.58 -5.33
N HIS A 923 8.01 18.56 -5.92
CA HIS A 923 7.48 17.42 -5.16
C HIS A 923 8.56 16.76 -4.28
N TYR A 924 9.76 16.58 -4.83
CA TYR A 924 10.92 15.99 -4.15
C TYR A 924 11.44 16.81 -2.97
N THR A 925 11.18 18.10 -2.93
CA THR A 925 11.65 19.03 -1.89
C THR A 925 10.51 19.53 -1.01
N SER A 926 9.29 19.04 -1.20
CA SER A 926 8.10 19.57 -0.51
C SER A 926 8.24 19.48 1.02
N ALA A 927 8.64 18.33 1.54
CA ALA A 927 8.84 18.11 2.98
C ALA A 927 10.07 18.85 3.57
N THR A 928 11.06 19.19 2.74
CA THR A 928 12.29 19.89 3.17
C THR A 928 12.26 21.39 2.85
N SER A 929 11.22 21.86 2.17
CA SER A 929 11.08 23.26 1.77
C SER A 929 10.93 24.20 2.97
N ASN A 930 11.30 25.46 2.80
CA ASN A 930 11.07 26.47 3.83
C ASN A 930 9.57 26.75 3.95
N SER A 931 8.96 26.33 5.07
CA SER A 931 7.52 26.46 5.32
C SER A 931 7.09 27.93 5.36
N GLN A 932 7.88 28.80 5.98
CA GLN A 932 7.58 30.23 6.06
C GLN A 932 7.54 30.88 4.68
N GLU A 933 8.53 30.59 3.84
CA GLU A 933 8.58 31.12 2.48
C GLU A 933 7.42 30.59 1.64
N PHE A 934 7.13 29.29 1.73
CA PHE A 934 5.99 28.67 1.05
C PHE A 934 4.67 29.34 1.39
N PHE A 935 4.35 29.49 2.68
CA PHE A 935 3.06 30.10 3.07
C PHE A 935 2.98 31.58 2.72
N LYS A 936 4.07 32.35 2.84
CA LYS A 936 4.11 33.76 2.39
C LYS A 936 3.81 33.88 0.90
N ASN A 937 4.46 33.05 0.09
CA ASN A 937 4.27 33.00 -1.36
C ASN A 937 2.83 32.62 -1.74
N MET A 938 2.25 31.62 -1.07
CA MET A 938 0.85 31.25 -1.28
C MET A 938 -0.12 32.37 -0.86
N THR A 939 0.21 33.11 0.20
CA THR A 939 -0.57 34.29 0.63
C THR A 939 -0.57 35.36 -0.45
N GLU A 940 0.60 35.69 -0.98
CA GLU A 940 0.77 36.68 -2.05
C GLU A 940 -0.03 36.29 -3.29
N TYR A 941 0.02 35.02 -3.66
CA TYR A 941 -0.76 34.49 -4.77
C TYR A 941 -2.28 34.67 -4.56
N TYR A 942 -2.82 34.21 -3.44
CA TYR A 942 -4.27 34.28 -3.19
C TYR A 942 -4.78 35.69 -2.92
N ASN A 943 -3.94 36.60 -2.43
CA ASN A 943 -4.26 38.02 -2.35
C ASN A 943 -4.43 38.64 -3.75
N LYS A 944 -3.64 38.18 -4.72
CA LYS A 944 -3.70 38.65 -6.11
C LYS A 944 -4.82 37.99 -6.91
N PHE A 945 -5.08 36.71 -6.68
CA PHE A 945 -6.07 35.89 -7.38
C PHE A 945 -7.01 35.20 -6.37
N PRO A 946 -7.95 35.95 -5.78
CA PRO A 946 -8.86 35.40 -4.79
C PRO A 946 -9.90 34.46 -5.41
N GLU A 947 -10.03 33.28 -4.81
CA GLU A 947 -11.07 32.29 -5.14
C GLU A 947 -12.27 32.48 -4.19
N TYR A 948 -13.47 32.60 -4.75
CA TYR A 948 -14.69 32.88 -3.99
C TYR A 948 -15.75 31.82 -4.22
N THR A 949 -16.53 31.54 -3.19
CA THR A 949 -17.76 30.74 -3.32
C THR A 949 -18.87 31.53 -3.99
N TYR A 950 -19.84 30.83 -4.59
CA TYR A 950 -21.03 31.48 -5.16
C TYR A 950 -21.81 32.31 -4.14
N GLY A 951 -21.81 31.93 -2.86
CA GLY A 951 -22.45 32.72 -1.80
C GLY A 951 -21.75 34.06 -1.53
N GLU A 952 -20.42 34.08 -1.54
CA GLU A 952 -19.66 35.34 -1.43
C GLU A 952 -19.84 36.22 -2.68
N LEU A 953 -19.79 35.61 -3.87
CA LEU A 953 -20.05 36.30 -5.13
C LEU A 953 -21.42 36.94 -5.14
N GLN A 954 -22.45 36.24 -4.63
CA GLN A 954 -23.79 36.79 -4.43
C GLN A 954 -23.75 38.04 -3.54
N SER A 955 -23.07 37.97 -2.39
CA SER A 955 -22.98 39.10 -1.45
C SER A 955 -22.32 40.33 -2.06
N PHE A 956 -21.29 40.14 -2.90
CA PHE A 956 -20.64 41.25 -3.62
C PHE A 956 -21.54 41.83 -4.70
N THR A 957 -22.29 41.00 -5.43
CA THR A 957 -23.18 41.49 -6.49
C THR A 957 -24.35 42.32 -5.98
N CYS A 958 -24.87 42.03 -4.78
CA CYS A 958 -25.91 42.87 -4.16
C CYS A 958 -25.39 44.29 -3.87
N ILE A 959 -24.13 44.43 -3.43
CA ILE A 959 -23.50 45.73 -3.13
C ILE A 959 -23.16 46.50 -4.42
N LEU A 960 -22.82 45.78 -5.50
CA LEU A 960 -22.38 46.36 -6.78
C LEU A 960 -23.52 46.91 -7.63
N TRP A 961 -24.74 46.39 -7.48
CA TRP A 961 -25.91 46.84 -8.23
C TRP A 961 -26.59 48.10 -7.65
N ASP A 962 -26.36 48.41 -6.37
CA ASP A 962 -26.85 49.65 -5.74
C ASP A 962 -26.10 50.90 -6.22
N PHE A 963 -24.93 50.74 -6.86
CA PHE A 963 -24.14 51.82 -7.45
C PHE A 963 -24.03 51.62 -8.97
N GLY A 964 -24.80 52.39 -9.74
CA GLY A 964 -24.88 52.27 -11.20
C GLY A 964 -23.53 52.36 -11.93
N GLY A 965 -23.38 51.52 -12.96
CA GLY A 965 -22.56 51.71 -14.18
C GLY A 965 -21.07 52.04 -14.07
N GLU A 966 -20.25 51.17 -14.69
CA GLU A 966 -18.85 51.31 -15.09
C GLU A 966 -17.78 51.09 -14.00
N ASP A 967 -17.03 49.98 -14.18
CA ASP A 967 -15.84 49.51 -13.46
C ASP A 967 -16.08 48.42 -12.38
N PHE A 968 -16.66 47.29 -12.81
CA PHE A 968 -17.07 46.13 -11.98
C PHE A 968 -15.92 45.51 -11.18
N THR A 969 -14.73 45.37 -11.77
CA THR A 969 -13.54 44.76 -11.14
C THR A 969 -12.98 45.62 -10.01
N ARG A 970 -12.93 46.95 -10.21
CA ARG A 970 -12.46 47.92 -9.21
C ARG A 970 -13.44 48.05 -8.04
N ARG A 971 -14.75 47.99 -8.32
CA ARG A 971 -15.79 48.04 -7.30
C ARG A 971 -15.91 46.73 -6.51
N ARG A 972 -15.62 45.57 -7.11
CA ARG A 972 -15.57 44.29 -6.40
C ARG A 972 -14.48 44.27 -5.32
N TYR A 973 -13.32 44.87 -5.61
CA TYR A 973 -12.26 45.09 -4.63
C TYR A 973 -12.71 46.03 -3.49
N VAL A 974 -13.44 47.12 -3.80
CA VAL A 974 -14.01 48.04 -2.80
C VAL A 974 -15.12 47.39 -1.96
N ALA A 975 -15.97 46.56 -2.57
CA ALA A 975 -17.02 45.80 -1.88
C ALA A 975 -16.41 44.73 -0.96
N ALA A 976 -15.41 43.98 -1.44
CA ALA A 976 -14.64 43.04 -0.62
C ALA A 976 -13.96 43.72 0.58
N LYS A 977 -13.46 44.96 0.41
CA LYS A 977 -12.94 45.79 1.50
C LYS A 977 -14.02 46.20 2.50
N SER A 978 -15.20 46.59 2.03
CA SER A 978 -16.33 47.01 2.88
C SER A 978 -16.93 45.90 3.75
N VAL A 979 -16.81 44.63 3.31
CA VAL A 979 -17.24 43.43 4.05
C VAL A 979 -16.09 42.82 4.88
N GLY A 980 -14.91 43.44 4.88
CA GLY A 980 -13.75 43.01 5.69
C GLY A 980 -13.02 41.77 5.17
N ILE A 981 -13.14 41.45 3.87
CA ILE A 981 -12.58 40.24 3.25
C ILE A 981 -11.24 40.52 2.54
N ALA A 982 -10.92 41.79 2.26
CA ALA A 982 -9.63 42.22 1.70
C ALA A 982 -8.87 43.14 2.68
N SER A 983 -7.59 42.86 2.94
CA SER A 983 -6.69 43.76 3.68
C SER A 983 -6.05 44.80 2.76
N GLU A 984 -5.49 45.87 3.34
CA GLU A 984 -4.84 46.99 2.61
C GLU A 984 -3.79 46.59 1.56
#